data_AF-A0A4R2NEY2-F1
#
_entry.id   AF-A0A4R2NEY2-F1
#
_cell.length_a   1.000
_cell.length_b   1.000
_cell.length_c   1.000
_cell.angle_alpha   90.00
_cell.angle_beta   90.00
_cell.angle_gamma   90.00
#
_symmetry.space_group_name_H-M   'P 1'
#
loop_
_entity.id
_entity.type
_entity.pdbx_description
1 polymer ?
#
loop_
_entity_poly.entity_id
_entity_poly.type
_entity_poly.pdbx_seq_one_letter_code
_entity_poly.pdbx_strand_id
1 'polypeptide(L)'
;MRNHKKPVSAPLHPLLTQQALSPLEKDYQQALGHIKEGKPIQAIRVLTGILKQDPAYANALATQALLLEKHGNKPDLPLKMLQAAVLQLPDRTDLFLKLSEWLAKKGDLIGAASALKRCVTLQPNNADIKLKLAAMYGNLGKSEQRAQIAQASINHTPVQIDKALVESKLTIMVLRTAIGGDMKVTLNTFGVSFTESHNNLMGLIDRRYITLVKVYVDALDDKSKLLKKLPKADLIYNNITDAERGELALQQALRICDALSAPVVNHPSAVLAASREGNYQHFKDHATMVLPKAVKIENVNSACLPVITQAMAEHGFTLPVIVRLAGYQGGKFMHLVEDLASHDFSELDKQAAQSAQTLYLIQYHNVSYTDERVPQQRLYPKYRAFMVGGVLYPVHLFTAADFNVHKKNSDPIVQANPWLVEQEKAYCNDPLGHIGKSQWLALEKAMQEMGLDYVGVDFAPATDPQEKEKLVVFELNPAMRNWVQDLPDGDHVQHAWRKITQAAHHMLTDKANVPAWAFDLPDGQATGGINGIHDPDLEKSLHFYAEKVKSGKIPDVYLLQYLTLAISHPAVITKFKETFQTLSGIRVSKKIAGAAGVFQILNAWKEGDMKGLEVLLGRFSYLITLPREAAIARMQIYLNFLWQLFKARKENSHLYDAEKASGKLVVIGESHSLSACNAVFPWQGKMVRADNKFIVGIKMFHLYNPQSSHHASLLAAHLKELQDDTPVLFTIGEIDCRPDEGFWRVAQKDKSVNMDTLVRGVVKGYIGFIEKNIPHANTRSISIQGIPAPQYNLESYKAPGNEAEFLALLKLVNQVLKEETLQHHWTFLDVYAATVDAAGYSNRRWHVDANHISPLFYAEADSFALKG
;
A
#
# COMPACT_ATOMS: atom_id res chain seq x y z
N MET A 1 -48.67 -45.15 -16.23
CA MET A 1 -49.00 -45.89 -15.00
C MET A 1 -48.04 -47.05 -14.81
N ARG A 2 -47.25 -47.07 -13.74
CA ARG A 2 -47.09 -48.22 -12.83
C ARG A 2 -46.12 -47.87 -11.71
N ASN A 3 -46.62 -48.05 -10.50
CA ASN A 3 -46.02 -47.71 -9.22
C ASN A 3 -45.51 -49.00 -8.54
N HIS A 4 -44.39 -48.84 -7.83
CA HIS A 4 -43.91 -49.55 -6.64
C HIS A 4 -44.05 -51.08 -6.47
N LYS A 5 -42.91 -51.73 -6.21
CA LYS A 5 -42.67 -52.57 -5.01
C LYS A 5 -41.17 -52.58 -4.64
N LYS A 6 -40.86 -52.31 -3.37
CA LYS A 6 -39.53 -52.34 -2.74
C LYS A 6 -38.95 -53.77 -2.70
N PRO A 7 -37.62 -53.95 -2.72
CA PRO A 7 -36.99 -55.07 -2.05
C PRO A 7 -36.45 -54.67 -0.66
N VAL A 8 -36.50 -55.66 0.22
CA VAL A 8 -36.25 -55.66 1.65
C VAL A 8 -34.75 -55.61 1.95
N SER A 9 -34.42 -54.97 3.06
CA SER A 9 -33.09 -54.80 3.66
C SER A 9 -32.42 -56.13 4.03
N ALA A 10 -31.21 -56.36 3.51
CA ALA A 10 -30.22 -57.23 4.15
C ALA A 10 -29.33 -56.37 5.08
N PRO A 11 -28.93 -56.84 6.27
CA PRO A 11 -28.07 -56.06 7.15
C PRO A 11 -26.65 -55.98 6.55
N LEU A 12 -26.21 -54.77 6.23
CA LEU A 12 -24.80 -54.47 6.00
C LEU A 12 -24.06 -54.60 7.33
N HIS A 13 -23.31 -55.69 7.49
CA HIS A 13 -22.22 -55.76 8.48
C HIS A 13 -21.20 -54.66 8.15
N PRO A 14 -20.86 -53.75 9.08
CA PRO A 14 -19.77 -52.81 8.86
C PRO A 14 -18.44 -53.49 9.18
N LEU A 15 -17.82 -54.12 8.17
CA LEU A 15 -16.38 -54.32 8.16
C LEU A 15 -15.71 -53.03 7.65
N LEU A 16 -15.75 -51.98 8.48
CA LEU A 16 -14.76 -50.92 8.43
C LEU A 16 -13.63 -51.33 9.36
N THR A 17 -12.71 -52.12 8.82
CA THR A 17 -11.38 -52.29 9.40
C THR A 17 -10.74 -50.90 9.52
N GLN A 18 -10.64 -50.39 10.75
CA GLN A 18 -9.71 -49.31 11.07
C GLN A 18 -8.30 -49.85 10.75
N GLN A 19 -7.76 -49.51 9.58
CA GLN A 19 -6.35 -49.72 9.31
C GLN A 19 -5.56 -48.94 10.37
N ALA A 20 -4.79 -49.66 11.19
CA ALA A 20 -3.90 -49.04 12.16
C ALA A 20 -2.94 -48.10 11.43
N LEU A 21 -2.90 -46.84 11.86
CA LEU A 21 -1.96 -45.85 11.35
C LEU A 21 -0.53 -46.38 11.51
N SER A 22 0.32 -46.21 10.48
CA SER A 22 1.74 -46.54 10.61
C SER A 22 2.39 -45.70 11.72
N PRO A 23 3.52 -46.14 12.31
CA PRO A 23 4.22 -45.35 13.33
C PRO A 23 4.53 -43.92 12.87
N LEU A 24 4.98 -43.74 11.61
CA LEU A 24 5.24 -42.41 11.04
C LEU A 24 3.97 -41.59 10.83
N GLU A 25 2.86 -42.24 10.44
CA GLU A 25 1.57 -41.57 10.28
C GLU A 25 1.03 -41.08 11.65
N LYS A 26 1.24 -41.86 12.71
CA LYS A 26 0.89 -41.47 14.09
C LYS A 26 1.75 -40.31 14.57
N ASP A 27 3.06 -40.34 14.33
CA ASP A 27 3.97 -39.23 14.63
C ASP A 27 3.59 -37.98 13.82
N TYR A 28 3.17 -38.14 12.57
CA TYR A 28 2.69 -37.02 11.75
C TYR A 28 1.38 -36.43 12.31
N GLN A 29 0.43 -37.26 12.74
CA GLN A 29 -0.77 -36.78 13.43
C GLN A 29 -0.45 -36.06 14.75
N GLN A 30 0.56 -36.52 15.50
CA GLN A 30 1.07 -35.80 16.67
C GLN A 30 1.63 -34.42 16.28
N ALA A 31 2.42 -34.34 15.20
CA ALA A 31 2.92 -33.06 14.70
C ALA A 31 1.76 -32.12 14.32
N LEU A 32 0.73 -32.62 13.63
CA LEU A 32 -0.48 -31.84 13.33
C LEU A 32 -1.24 -31.41 14.60
N GLY A 33 -1.27 -32.25 15.64
CA GLY A 33 -1.80 -31.91 16.96
C GLY A 33 -1.06 -30.72 17.58
N HIS A 34 0.27 -30.76 17.60
CA HIS A 34 1.10 -29.64 18.06
C HIS A 34 0.88 -28.37 17.24
N ILE A 35 0.65 -28.45 15.93
CA ILE A 35 0.30 -27.29 15.10
C ILE A 35 -1.05 -26.71 15.52
N LYS A 36 -2.08 -27.55 15.72
CA LYS A 36 -3.42 -27.12 16.17
C LYS A 36 -3.38 -26.48 17.56
N GLU A 37 -2.49 -26.95 18.42
CA GLU A 37 -2.23 -26.41 19.76
C GLU A 37 -1.36 -25.14 19.76
N GLY A 38 -0.89 -24.67 18.60
CA GLY A 38 -0.03 -23.49 18.52
C GLY A 38 1.41 -23.70 19.02
N LYS A 39 1.92 -24.94 18.96
CA LYS A 39 3.27 -25.34 19.42
C LYS A 39 4.19 -25.68 18.23
N PRO A 40 4.59 -24.70 17.39
CA PRO A 40 5.29 -24.96 16.13
C PRO A 40 6.68 -25.56 16.31
N ILE A 41 7.41 -25.21 17.38
CA ILE A 41 8.75 -25.77 17.65
C ILE A 41 8.65 -27.25 18.00
N GLN A 42 7.63 -27.66 18.76
CA GLN A 42 7.39 -29.07 19.08
C GLN A 42 6.98 -29.85 17.82
N ALA A 43 6.12 -29.28 16.99
CA ALA A 43 5.78 -29.85 15.69
C ALA A 43 7.03 -30.03 14.81
N ILE A 44 7.88 -29.01 14.69
CA ILE A 44 9.15 -29.08 13.92
C ILE A 44 10.05 -30.20 14.46
N ARG A 45 10.14 -30.38 15.78
CA ARG A 45 10.94 -31.46 16.39
C ARG A 45 10.42 -32.84 16.01
N VAL A 46 9.10 -33.06 16.08
CA VAL A 46 8.47 -34.32 15.66
C VAL A 46 8.67 -34.56 14.17
N LEU A 47 8.44 -33.55 13.33
CA LEU A 47 8.64 -33.62 11.87
C LEU A 47 10.09 -33.94 11.51
N THR A 48 11.06 -33.40 12.25
CA THR A 48 12.48 -33.71 12.07
C THR A 48 12.77 -35.17 12.41
N GLY A 49 12.10 -35.71 13.43
CA GLY A 49 12.19 -37.14 13.78
C GLY A 49 11.66 -38.04 12.67
N ILE A 50 10.52 -37.67 12.07
CA ILE A 50 9.93 -38.38 10.92
C ILE A 50 10.92 -38.37 9.74
N LEU A 51 11.47 -37.20 9.39
CA LEU A 51 12.36 -37.05 8.24
C LEU A 51 13.75 -37.67 8.42
N LYS A 52 14.17 -37.97 9.66
CA LYS A 52 15.37 -38.78 9.92
C LYS A 52 15.14 -40.27 9.61
N GLN A 53 13.91 -40.75 9.82
CA GLN A 53 13.52 -42.13 9.55
C GLN A 53 13.18 -42.33 8.07
N ASP A 54 12.42 -41.40 7.51
CA ASP A 54 12.06 -41.35 6.09
C ASP A 54 12.27 -39.94 5.52
N PRO A 55 13.43 -39.67 4.92
CA PRO A 55 13.73 -38.37 4.30
C PRO A 55 12.79 -37.97 3.16
N ALA A 56 12.03 -38.91 2.59
CA ALA A 56 11.11 -38.69 1.49
C ALA A 56 9.64 -38.53 1.94
N TYR A 57 9.35 -38.60 3.26
CA TYR A 57 7.99 -38.50 3.78
C TYR A 57 7.35 -37.14 3.46
N ALA A 58 6.56 -37.12 2.39
CA ALA A 58 6.19 -35.90 1.69
C ALA A 58 5.34 -34.93 2.51
N ASN A 59 4.42 -35.46 3.32
CA ASN A 59 3.58 -34.67 4.20
C ASN A 59 4.39 -33.96 5.29
N ALA A 60 5.43 -34.61 5.82
CA ALA A 60 6.32 -34.00 6.80
C ALA A 60 7.24 -32.96 6.16
N LEU A 61 7.78 -33.24 4.97
CA LEU A 61 8.55 -32.27 4.18
C LEU A 61 7.74 -30.99 3.93
N ALA A 62 6.53 -31.11 3.39
CA ALA A 62 5.64 -29.98 3.11
C ALA A 62 5.30 -29.21 4.38
N THR A 63 4.88 -29.91 5.44
CA THR A 63 4.45 -29.28 6.70
C THR A 63 5.60 -28.57 7.38
N GLN A 64 6.78 -29.20 7.45
CA GLN A 64 7.95 -28.59 8.06
C GLN A 64 8.47 -27.41 7.22
N ALA A 65 8.43 -27.48 5.89
CA ALA A 65 8.76 -26.33 5.03
C ALA A 65 7.89 -25.11 5.35
N LEU A 66 6.56 -25.28 5.45
CA LEU A 66 5.62 -24.21 5.77
C LEU A 66 5.81 -23.64 7.18
N LEU A 67 6.20 -24.47 8.15
CA LEU A 67 6.50 -24.02 9.51
C LEU A 67 7.84 -23.28 9.59
N LEU A 68 8.87 -23.77 8.88
CA LEU A 68 10.18 -23.14 8.85
C LEU A 68 10.17 -21.79 8.12
N GLU A 69 9.32 -21.60 7.10
CA GLU A 69 9.10 -20.26 6.51
C GLU A 69 8.67 -19.24 7.59
N LYS A 70 7.80 -19.66 8.51
CA LYS A 70 7.22 -18.79 9.54
C LYS A 70 8.10 -18.65 10.80
N HIS A 71 8.94 -19.64 11.09
CA HIS A 71 9.59 -19.80 12.40
C HIS A 71 11.06 -20.26 12.37
N GLY A 72 11.68 -20.47 11.21
CA GLY A 72 13.04 -21.01 11.08
C GLY A 72 14.10 -20.00 10.60
N ASN A 73 15.37 -20.24 10.96
CA ASN A 73 16.54 -19.38 10.62
C ASN A 73 17.28 -19.83 9.34
N LYS A 74 16.67 -20.65 8.47
CA LYS A 74 17.33 -21.18 7.27
C LYS A 74 16.51 -20.82 6.03
N PRO A 75 16.80 -19.70 5.33
CA PRO A 75 15.93 -19.15 4.29
C PRO A 75 15.76 -20.05 3.05
N ASP A 76 16.73 -20.91 2.73
CA ASP A 76 16.69 -21.75 1.52
C ASP A 76 16.21 -23.18 1.77
N LEU A 77 16.22 -23.64 3.02
CA LEU A 77 15.82 -25.00 3.38
C LEU A 77 14.32 -25.27 3.10
N PRO A 78 13.37 -24.37 3.47
CA PRO A 78 11.95 -24.54 3.16
C PRO A 78 11.68 -24.78 1.68
N LEU A 79 12.33 -24.00 0.79
CA LEU A 79 12.11 -24.11 -0.64
C LEU A 79 12.56 -25.49 -1.16
N LYS A 80 13.74 -25.96 -0.77
CA LYS A 80 14.24 -27.29 -1.14
C LYS A 80 13.32 -28.41 -0.64
N MET A 81 12.83 -28.29 0.58
CA MET A 81 11.90 -29.26 1.17
C MET A 81 10.55 -29.26 0.44
N LEU A 82 10.03 -28.09 0.09
CA LEU A 82 8.77 -27.97 -0.66
C LEU A 82 8.94 -28.52 -2.09
N GLN A 83 10.07 -28.26 -2.74
CA GLN A 83 10.40 -28.87 -4.04
C GLN A 83 10.42 -30.40 -3.98
N ALA A 84 11.03 -30.98 -2.95
CA ALA A 84 11.01 -32.43 -2.74
C ALA A 84 9.59 -32.95 -2.45
N ALA A 85 8.81 -32.22 -1.65
CA ALA A 85 7.44 -32.62 -1.29
C ALA A 85 6.49 -32.66 -2.49
N VAL A 86 6.56 -31.68 -3.41
CA VAL A 86 5.66 -31.63 -4.58
C VAL A 86 5.92 -32.74 -5.59
N LEU A 87 7.12 -33.33 -5.60
CA LEU A 87 7.42 -34.51 -6.44
C LEU A 87 6.62 -35.74 -5.99
N GLN A 88 6.37 -35.86 -4.68
CA GLN A 88 5.62 -36.96 -4.07
C GLN A 88 4.14 -36.64 -3.88
N LEU A 89 3.76 -35.36 -3.92
CA LEU A 89 2.39 -34.85 -3.78
C LEU A 89 1.96 -34.07 -5.04
N PRO A 90 1.91 -34.71 -6.23
CA PRO A 90 1.72 -34.02 -7.50
C PRO A 90 0.34 -33.38 -7.66
N ASP A 91 -0.64 -33.74 -6.83
CA ASP A 91 -2.03 -33.30 -6.94
C ASP A 91 -2.43 -32.22 -5.91
N ARG A 92 -1.46 -31.72 -5.13
CA ARG A 92 -1.70 -30.70 -4.09
C ARG A 92 -1.53 -29.29 -4.64
N THR A 93 -2.62 -28.70 -5.13
CA THR A 93 -2.63 -27.33 -5.69
C THR A 93 -2.10 -26.28 -4.71
N ASP A 94 -2.40 -26.41 -3.41
CA ASP A 94 -1.94 -25.49 -2.37
C ASP A 94 -0.41 -25.45 -2.24
N LEU A 95 0.25 -26.61 -2.37
CA LEU A 95 1.70 -26.72 -2.34
C LEU A 95 2.36 -26.11 -3.58
N PHE A 96 1.80 -26.35 -4.77
CA PHE A 96 2.28 -25.73 -6.01
C PHE A 96 2.07 -24.21 -6.02
N LEU A 97 0.96 -23.72 -5.47
CA LEU A 97 0.72 -22.28 -5.36
C LEU A 97 1.76 -21.64 -4.44
N LYS A 98 2.08 -22.28 -3.30
CA LYS A 98 3.11 -21.80 -2.38
C LYS A 98 4.51 -21.89 -2.96
N LEU A 99 4.80 -22.95 -3.70
CA LEU A 99 6.07 -23.10 -4.43
C LEU A 99 6.23 -21.97 -5.44
N SER A 100 5.17 -21.65 -6.20
CA SER A 100 5.19 -20.54 -7.15
C SER A 100 5.46 -19.20 -6.47
N GLU A 101 4.79 -18.93 -5.34
CA GLU A 101 5.01 -17.71 -4.55
C GLU A 101 6.48 -17.57 -4.14
N TRP A 102 7.08 -18.64 -3.63
CA TRP A 102 8.47 -18.62 -3.16
C TRP A 102 9.48 -18.48 -4.29
N LEU A 103 9.27 -19.19 -5.40
CA LEU A 103 10.12 -19.07 -6.59
C LEU A 103 10.06 -17.64 -7.15
N ALA A 104 8.87 -17.04 -7.22
CA ALA A 104 8.70 -15.66 -7.66
C ALA A 104 9.45 -14.67 -6.76
N LYS A 105 9.38 -14.82 -5.44
CA LYS A 105 10.13 -13.98 -4.47
C LYS A 105 11.65 -14.12 -4.61
N LYS A 106 12.13 -15.30 -5.02
CA LYS A 106 13.55 -15.57 -5.28
C LYS A 106 14.01 -15.16 -6.69
N GLY A 107 13.09 -14.64 -7.52
CA GLY A 107 13.37 -14.23 -8.90
C GLY A 107 13.32 -15.36 -9.94
N ASP A 108 13.01 -16.61 -9.55
CA ASP A 108 12.81 -17.71 -10.49
C ASP A 108 11.40 -17.66 -11.09
N LEU A 109 11.23 -16.78 -12.08
CA LEU A 109 9.95 -16.56 -12.75
C LEU A 109 9.52 -17.77 -13.60
N ILE A 110 10.48 -18.52 -14.17
CA ILE A 110 10.20 -19.69 -15.01
C ILE A 110 9.68 -20.84 -14.14
N GLY A 111 10.34 -21.11 -13.01
CA GLY A 111 9.90 -22.07 -12.02
C GLY A 111 8.54 -21.69 -11.44
N ALA A 112 8.33 -20.40 -11.13
CA ALA A 112 7.06 -19.90 -10.63
C ALA A 112 5.92 -20.11 -11.65
N ALA A 113 6.13 -19.80 -12.93
CA ALA A 113 5.16 -20.03 -13.99
C ALA A 113 4.84 -21.53 -14.17
N SER A 114 5.86 -22.39 -14.06
CA SER A 114 5.69 -23.85 -14.17
C SER A 114 4.83 -24.41 -13.05
N ALA A 115 5.05 -23.95 -11.81
CA ALA A 115 4.22 -24.33 -10.66
C ALA A 115 2.77 -23.81 -10.79
N LEU A 116 2.57 -22.58 -11.27
CA LEU A 116 1.23 -22.05 -11.58
C LEU A 116 0.53 -22.81 -12.69
N LYS A 117 1.25 -23.24 -13.74
CA LYS A 117 0.70 -24.08 -14.81
C LYS A 117 0.16 -25.39 -14.25
N ARG A 118 0.90 -26.03 -13.32
CA ARG A 118 0.40 -27.22 -12.61
C ARG A 118 -0.85 -26.91 -11.80
N CYS A 119 -0.92 -25.76 -11.12
CA CYS A 119 -2.12 -25.34 -10.42
C CYS A 119 -3.33 -25.21 -11.35
N VAL A 120 -3.16 -24.60 -12.52
CA VAL A 120 -4.23 -24.49 -13.55
C VAL A 120 -4.64 -25.87 -14.08
N THR A 121 -3.70 -26.80 -14.27
CA THR A 121 -4.03 -28.18 -14.66
C THR A 121 -4.88 -28.90 -13.59
N LEU A 122 -4.56 -28.71 -12.31
CA LEU A 122 -5.30 -29.32 -11.21
C LEU A 122 -6.67 -28.65 -10.95
N GLN A 123 -6.77 -27.35 -11.21
CA GLN A 123 -7.99 -26.56 -11.00
C GLN A 123 -8.32 -25.71 -12.23
N PRO A 124 -8.76 -26.34 -13.34
CA PRO A 124 -8.97 -25.65 -14.62
C PRO A 124 -10.08 -24.60 -14.60
N ASN A 125 -10.95 -24.59 -13.60
CA ASN A 125 -12.03 -23.61 -13.45
C ASN A 125 -11.71 -22.50 -12.43
N ASN A 126 -10.51 -22.48 -11.85
CA ASN A 126 -10.12 -21.46 -10.87
C ASN A 126 -9.59 -20.21 -11.58
N ALA A 127 -10.44 -19.18 -11.68
CA ALA A 127 -10.13 -17.92 -12.35
C ALA A 127 -8.93 -17.19 -11.71
N ASP A 128 -8.81 -17.20 -10.38
CA ASP A 128 -7.74 -16.50 -9.67
C ASP A 128 -6.36 -17.09 -9.96
N ILE A 129 -6.26 -18.42 -10.01
CA ILE A 129 -5.00 -19.11 -10.35
C ILE A 129 -4.63 -18.84 -11.82
N LYS A 130 -5.59 -18.90 -12.74
CA LYS A 130 -5.36 -18.52 -14.15
C LYS A 130 -4.86 -17.09 -14.25
N LEU A 131 -5.47 -16.17 -13.51
CA LEU A 131 -5.08 -14.76 -13.52
C LEU A 131 -3.64 -14.57 -13.01
N LYS A 132 -3.24 -15.26 -11.94
CA LYS A 132 -1.85 -15.29 -11.47
C LYS A 132 -0.89 -15.87 -12.51
N LEU A 133 -1.27 -16.93 -13.21
CA LEU A 133 -0.45 -17.51 -14.29
C LEU A 133 -0.27 -16.52 -15.45
N ALA A 134 -1.36 -15.92 -15.92
CA ALA A 134 -1.29 -14.91 -16.97
C ALA A 134 -0.42 -13.71 -16.53
N ALA A 135 -0.52 -13.28 -15.27
CA ALA A 135 0.29 -12.20 -14.72
C ALA A 135 1.78 -12.57 -14.67
N MET A 136 2.08 -13.82 -14.31
CA MET A 136 3.45 -14.34 -14.34
C MET A 136 4.01 -14.38 -15.77
N TYR A 137 3.18 -14.72 -16.77
CA TYR A 137 3.58 -14.59 -18.18
C TYR A 137 3.87 -13.14 -18.58
N GLY A 138 3.18 -12.16 -18.00
CA GLY A 138 3.53 -10.74 -18.19
C GLY A 138 4.87 -10.36 -17.55
N ASN A 139 5.25 -10.92 -16.39
CA ASN A 139 6.60 -10.75 -15.85
C ASN A 139 7.67 -11.37 -16.77
N LEU A 140 7.33 -12.45 -17.48
CA LEU A 140 8.21 -13.15 -18.42
C LEU A 140 8.22 -12.55 -19.84
N GLY A 141 7.44 -11.50 -20.12
CA GLY A 141 7.31 -10.92 -21.47
C GLY A 141 6.58 -11.82 -22.49
N LYS A 142 5.86 -12.85 -22.03
CA LYS A 142 5.14 -13.83 -22.84
C LYS A 142 3.72 -13.36 -23.16
N SER A 143 3.61 -12.34 -24.00
CA SER A 143 2.36 -11.59 -24.26
C SER A 143 1.22 -12.46 -24.82
N GLU A 144 1.52 -13.39 -25.71
CA GLU A 144 0.52 -14.29 -26.31
C GLU A 144 -0.04 -15.28 -25.29
N GLN A 145 0.82 -15.98 -24.55
CA GLN A 145 0.40 -16.92 -23.51
C GLN A 145 -0.35 -16.20 -22.38
N ARG A 146 0.08 -14.98 -22.02
CA ARG A 146 -0.63 -14.11 -21.10
C ARG A 146 -2.05 -13.84 -21.59
N ALA A 147 -2.23 -13.39 -22.84
CA ALA A 147 -3.54 -13.08 -23.41
C ALA A 147 -4.47 -14.30 -23.42
N GLN A 148 -3.97 -15.46 -23.88
CA GLN A 148 -4.74 -16.71 -23.92
C GLN A 148 -5.23 -17.14 -22.53
N ILE A 149 -4.35 -17.12 -21.52
CA ILE A 149 -4.73 -17.52 -20.15
C ILE A 149 -5.62 -16.47 -19.48
N ALA A 150 -5.41 -15.17 -19.75
CA ALA A 150 -6.26 -14.10 -19.26
C ALA A 150 -7.70 -14.25 -19.80
N GLN A 151 -7.86 -14.49 -21.10
CA GLN A 151 -9.16 -14.77 -21.72
C GLN A 151 -9.86 -15.95 -21.04
N ALA A 152 -9.13 -17.03 -20.80
CA ALA A 152 -9.67 -18.22 -20.14
C ALA A 152 -10.05 -17.98 -18.66
N SER A 153 -9.50 -16.95 -18.00
CA SER A 153 -9.88 -16.54 -16.65
C SER A 153 -11.17 -15.71 -16.66
N ILE A 154 -11.20 -14.65 -17.47
CA ILE A 154 -12.33 -13.71 -17.52
C ILE A 154 -13.62 -14.36 -18.05
N ASN A 155 -13.53 -15.40 -18.89
CA ASN A 155 -14.71 -16.14 -19.34
C ASN A 155 -15.48 -16.80 -18.18
N HIS A 156 -14.84 -17.08 -17.04
CA HIS A 156 -15.51 -17.57 -15.84
C HIS A 156 -16.06 -16.44 -14.95
N THR A 157 -15.35 -15.31 -14.89
CA THR A 157 -15.69 -14.18 -14.01
C THR A 157 -15.65 -12.86 -14.79
N PRO A 158 -16.54 -12.64 -15.77
CA PRO A 158 -16.45 -11.48 -16.66
C PRO A 158 -16.93 -10.18 -16.01
N VAL A 159 -17.66 -10.28 -14.89
CA VAL A 159 -18.21 -9.16 -14.14
C VAL A 159 -17.87 -9.30 -12.67
N GLN A 160 -17.31 -8.23 -12.09
CA GLN A 160 -17.06 -8.10 -10.66
C GLN A 160 -17.83 -6.90 -10.12
N ILE A 161 -18.51 -7.07 -8.98
CA ILE A 161 -19.26 -5.99 -8.33
C ILE A 161 -18.61 -5.65 -7.00
N ASP A 162 -18.05 -4.45 -6.93
CA ASP A 162 -17.54 -3.88 -5.69
C ASP A 162 -18.61 -2.94 -5.13
N LYS A 163 -19.44 -3.47 -4.22
CA LYS A 163 -20.52 -2.69 -3.59
C LYS A 163 -19.98 -1.49 -2.81
N ALA A 164 -20.76 -0.42 -2.80
CA ALA A 164 -20.57 0.69 -1.87
C ALA A 164 -20.51 0.19 -0.42
N LEU A 165 -19.77 0.90 0.44
CA LEU A 165 -19.60 0.49 1.84
C LEU A 165 -20.84 0.79 2.70
N VAL A 166 -21.68 1.73 2.27
CA VAL A 166 -22.99 2.03 2.85
C VAL A 166 -24.09 1.93 1.78
N GLU A 167 -25.11 2.77 1.85
CA GLU A 167 -26.10 2.90 0.79
C GLU A 167 -25.48 3.49 -0.48
N SER A 168 -25.69 2.82 -1.62
CA SER A 168 -25.16 3.23 -2.91
C SER A 168 -25.94 4.45 -3.42
N LYS A 169 -25.26 5.58 -3.59
CA LYS A 169 -25.81 6.77 -4.25
C LYS A 169 -25.58 6.78 -5.76
N LEU A 170 -24.51 6.12 -6.22
CA LEU A 170 -24.12 6.08 -7.62
C LEU A 170 -23.55 4.70 -7.95
N THR A 171 -23.98 4.12 -9.06
CA THR A 171 -23.47 2.86 -9.61
C THR A 171 -22.77 3.12 -10.94
N ILE A 172 -21.46 2.90 -10.97
CA ILE A 172 -20.64 3.11 -12.17
C ILE A 172 -20.24 1.76 -12.75
N MET A 173 -20.55 1.54 -14.03
CA MET A 173 -20.02 0.43 -14.80
C MET A 173 -18.64 0.79 -15.36
N VAL A 174 -17.61 0.08 -14.93
CA VAL A 174 -16.21 0.33 -15.33
C VAL A 174 -15.83 -0.67 -16.41
N LEU A 175 -15.65 -0.20 -17.65
CA LEU A 175 -15.22 -1.03 -18.78
C LEU A 175 -13.71 -1.23 -18.73
N ARG A 176 -13.26 -2.47 -18.84
CA ARG A 176 -11.85 -2.87 -18.67
C ARG A 176 -11.45 -3.92 -19.69
N THR A 177 -10.15 -4.09 -19.89
CA THR A 177 -9.59 -5.16 -20.72
C THR A 177 -8.52 -5.93 -19.96
N ALA A 178 -8.60 -7.26 -19.96
CA ALA A 178 -7.56 -8.13 -19.41
C ALA A 178 -6.48 -8.47 -20.44
N ILE A 179 -6.74 -8.20 -21.74
CA ILE A 179 -5.88 -8.59 -22.86
C ILE A 179 -5.08 -7.39 -23.39
N GLY A 180 -5.73 -6.24 -23.55
CA GLY A 180 -5.11 -5.01 -24.03
C GLY A 180 -4.21 -4.31 -23.00
N GLY A 181 -4.36 -4.63 -21.71
CA GLY A 181 -3.52 -4.11 -20.62
C GLY A 181 -2.29 -4.97 -20.33
N ASP A 182 -1.28 -4.42 -19.65
CA ASP A 182 -0.19 -5.21 -19.08
C ASP A 182 -0.57 -5.73 -17.69
N MET A 183 -0.15 -6.96 -17.38
CA MET A 183 -0.55 -7.67 -16.17
C MET A 183 0.65 -8.42 -15.61
N LYS A 184 1.01 -8.11 -14.37
CA LYS A 184 2.21 -8.64 -13.71
C LYS A 184 1.90 -9.06 -12.29
N VAL A 185 2.61 -10.08 -11.80
CA VAL A 185 2.65 -10.40 -10.38
C VAL A 185 3.62 -9.44 -9.69
N THR A 186 3.16 -8.84 -8.59
CA THR A 186 4.04 -8.14 -7.64
C THR A 186 4.80 -9.19 -6.84
N LEU A 187 6.10 -9.35 -7.08
CA LEU A 187 6.87 -10.50 -6.57
C LEU A 187 6.81 -10.65 -5.04
N ASN A 188 6.81 -9.54 -4.29
CA ASN A 188 6.83 -9.58 -2.83
C ASN A 188 5.48 -9.97 -2.20
N THR A 189 4.37 -9.49 -2.77
CA THR A 189 3.01 -9.76 -2.24
C THR A 189 2.33 -10.91 -2.95
N PHE A 190 2.88 -11.33 -4.09
CA PHE A 190 2.28 -12.30 -5.02
C PHE A 190 0.88 -11.90 -5.49
N GLY A 191 0.55 -10.61 -5.38
CA GLY A 191 -0.68 -10.01 -5.90
C GLY A 191 -0.60 -9.80 -7.41
N VAL A 192 -1.74 -9.89 -8.08
CA VAL A 192 -1.83 -9.51 -9.50
C VAL A 192 -2.00 -8.00 -9.58
N SER A 193 -1.07 -7.34 -10.25
CA SER A 193 -1.15 -5.94 -10.62
C SER A 193 -1.56 -5.83 -12.08
N PHE A 194 -2.53 -4.96 -12.32
CA PHE A 194 -2.97 -4.59 -13.64
C PHE A 194 -2.46 -3.18 -13.89
N THR A 195 -1.68 -3.00 -14.94
CA THR A 195 -1.46 -1.69 -15.55
C THR A 195 -2.31 -1.64 -16.81
N GLU A 196 -3.61 -1.87 -16.61
CA GLU A 196 -4.58 -1.41 -17.58
C GLU A 196 -4.52 0.11 -17.55
N SER A 197 -4.38 0.73 -18.73
CA SER A 197 -4.84 2.09 -19.00
C SER A 197 -4.44 3.09 -17.93
N HIS A 198 -3.35 3.83 -18.16
CA HIS A 198 -2.63 4.73 -17.25
C HIS A 198 -3.47 5.84 -16.59
N ASN A 199 -4.59 5.51 -15.96
CA ASN A 199 -5.62 6.35 -15.41
C ASN A 199 -6.09 5.68 -14.11
N ASN A 200 -6.11 6.44 -13.04
CA ASN A 200 -6.39 5.96 -11.70
C ASN A 200 -7.63 6.61 -11.07
N LEU A 201 -8.49 7.27 -11.86
CA LEU A 201 -9.63 8.01 -11.32
C LEU A 201 -10.55 7.14 -10.46
N MET A 202 -10.83 5.90 -10.87
CA MET A 202 -11.67 4.98 -10.10
C MET A 202 -11.05 4.53 -8.76
N GLY A 203 -9.76 4.81 -8.54
CA GLY A 203 -9.10 4.66 -7.24
C GLY A 203 -9.21 5.89 -6.34
N LEU A 204 -9.67 7.03 -6.87
CA LEU A 204 -9.77 8.32 -6.19
C LEU A 204 -11.22 8.71 -5.84
N ILE A 205 -12.20 7.85 -6.12
CA ILE A 205 -13.62 8.13 -5.86
C ILE A 205 -14.06 7.75 -4.44
N ASP A 206 -15.19 8.33 -3.99
CA ASP A 206 -15.80 7.99 -2.70
C ASP A 206 -16.44 6.59 -2.67
N ARG A 207 -15.64 5.57 -2.33
CA ARG A 207 -16.08 4.17 -2.18
C ARG A 207 -17.13 3.97 -1.09
N ARG A 208 -17.41 4.97 -0.23
CA ARG A 208 -18.50 4.86 0.76
C ARG A 208 -19.85 4.75 0.07
N TYR A 209 -20.08 5.59 -0.94
CA TYR A 209 -21.38 5.74 -1.60
C TYR A 209 -21.42 5.22 -3.05
N ILE A 210 -20.26 4.89 -3.65
CA ILE A 210 -20.22 4.46 -5.05
C ILE A 210 -20.10 2.92 -5.15
N THR A 211 -20.96 2.28 -5.92
CA THR A 211 -20.82 0.88 -6.34
C THR A 211 -20.11 0.83 -7.69
N LEU A 212 -19.11 -0.05 -7.84
CA LEU A 212 -18.45 -0.28 -9.13
C LEU A 212 -18.85 -1.64 -9.69
N VAL A 213 -19.34 -1.66 -10.93
CA VAL A 213 -19.54 -2.86 -11.73
C VAL A 213 -18.41 -2.94 -12.75
N LYS A 214 -17.39 -3.73 -12.47
CA LYS A 214 -16.23 -3.91 -13.34
C LYS A 214 -16.53 -4.98 -14.38
N VAL A 215 -16.43 -4.63 -15.66
CA VAL A 215 -16.74 -5.53 -16.78
C VAL A 215 -15.51 -5.68 -17.67
N TYR A 216 -15.06 -6.91 -17.87
CA TYR A 216 -14.04 -7.22 -18.87
C TYR A 216 -14.70 -7.35 -20.24
N VAL A 217 -14.45 -6.39 -21.11
CA VAL A 217 -15.06 -6.34 -22.44
C VAL A 217 -14.59 -7.47 -23.34
N ASP A 218 -13.41 -8.04 -23.09
CA ASP A 218 -12.86 -9.14 -23.89
C ASP A 218 -13.65 -10.45 -23.72
N ALA A 219 -14.52 -10.55 -22.72
CA ALA A 219 -15.41 -11.70 -22.55
C ALA A 219 -16.64 -11.65 -23.49
N LEU A 220 -16.78 -10.61 -24.32
CA LEU A 220 -17.83 -10.51 -25.33
C LEU A 220 -17.50 -11.33 -26.57
N ASP A 221 -18.30 -12.35 -26.84
CA ASP A 221 -18.33 -13.01 -28.16
C ASP A 221 -19.39 -12.39 -29.10
N ASP A 222 -19.43 -12.85 -30.35
CA ASP A 222 -20.37 -12.34 -31.38
C ASP A 222 -21.85 -12.61 -31.05
N LYS A 223 -22.16 -13.54 -30.14
CA LYS A 223 -23.54 -13.96 -29.79
C LYS A 223 -23.86 -13.74 -28.29
N SER A 224 -23.13 -12.86 -27.61
CA SER A 224 -22.96 -13.01 -26.16
C SER A 224 -24.26 -12.90 -25.35
N LYS A 225 -24.46 -13.87 -24.46
CA LYS A 225 -25.49 -13.81 -23.40
C LYS A 225 -25.11 -12.85 -22.28
N LEU A 226 -23.84 -12.40 -22.23
CA LEU A 226 -23.31 -11.54 -21.19
C LEU A 226 -23.99 -10.18 -21.19
N LEU A 227 -24.18 -9.56 -22.37
CA LEU A 227 -24.86 -8.26 -22.50
C LEU A 227 -26.24 -8.26 -21.81
N LYS A 228 -27.01 -9.34 -21.98
CA LYS A 228 -28.35 -9.50 -21.37
C LYS A 228 -28.32 -9.67 -19.84
N LYS A 229 -27.16 -9.98 -19.27
CA LYS A 229 -26.94 -10.24 -17.83
C LYS A 229 -26.21 -9.10 -17.13
N LEU A 230 -25.76 -8.07 -17.85
CA LEU A 230 -25.09 -6.94 -17.25
C LEU A 230 -26.07 -6.21 -16.29
N PRO A 231 -25.65 -5.90 -15.06
CA PRO A 231 -26.49 -5.14 -14.15
C PRO A 231 -26.66 -3.71 -14.65
N LYS A 232 -27.77 -3.08 -14.27
CA LYS A 232 -27.98 -1.64 -14.53
C LYS A 232 -26.91 -0.81 -13.81
N ALA A 233 -26.51 0.27 -14.44
CA ALA A 233 -25.63 1.29 -13.89
C ALA A 233 -26.16 2.67 -14.28
N ASP A 234 -25.88 3.67 -13.44
CA ASP A 234 -26.28 5.06 -13.68
C ASP A 234 -25.36 5.74 -14.69
N LEU A 235 -24.12 5.24 -14.79
CA LEU A 235 -23.04 5.78 -15.61
C LEU A 235 -22.11 4.67 -16.06
N ILE A 236 -21.60 4.76 -17.29
CA ILE A 236 -20.48 3.95 -17.77
C ILE A 236 -19.21 4.79 -17.71
N TYR A 237 -18.15 4.24 -17.14
CA TYR A 237 -16.80 4.80 -17.19
C TYR A 237 -15.93 3.89 -18.05
N ASN A 238 -15.50 4.40 -19.20
CA ASN A 238 -14.56 3.68 -20.03
C ASN A 238 -13.15 3.79 -19.43
N ASN A 239 -12.71 2.73 -18.75
CA ASN A 239 -11.36 2.66 -18.23
C ASN A 239 -10.39 2.13 -19.29
N ILE A 240 -10.78 1.85 -20.54
CA ILE A 240 -9.84 1.50 -21.62
C ILE A 240 -9.41 2.80 -22.28
N THR A 241 -8.22 3.28 -21.96
CA THR A 241 -7.78 4.65 -22.29
C THR A 241 -6.64 4.74 -23.30
N ASP A 242 -6.00 3.61 -23.62
CA ASP A 242 -4.96 3.51 -24.63
C ASP A 242 -5.60 3.06 -25.94
N ALA A 243 -5.76 4.00 -26.88
CA ALA A 243 -6.39 3.75 -28.18
C ALA A 243 -5.65 2.68 -28.99
N GLU A 244 -4.33 2.63 -28.86
CA GLU A 244 -3.44 1.87 -29.72
C GLU A 244 -3.36 0.40 -29.28
N ARG A 245 -3.22 0.17 -27.97
CA ARG A 245 -3.23 -1.19 -27.39
C ARG A 245 -4.64 -1.73 -27.17
N GLY A 246 -5.60 -0.82 -27.01
CA GLY A 246 -6.97 -1.12 -26.64
C GLY A 246 -7.94 -1.23 -27.80
N GLU A 247 -7.52 -1.10 -29.07
CA GLU A 247 -8.41 -0.98 -30.22
C GLU A 247 -9.54 -2.04 -30.23
N LEU A 248 -9.18 -3.32 -30.19
CA LEU A 248 -10.15 -4.41 -30.16
C LEU A 248 -11.06 -4.35 -28.93
N ALA A 249 -10.50 -4.02 -27.76
CA ALA A 249 -11.27 -3.89 -26.53
C ALA A 249 -12.23 -2.68 -26.58
N LEU A 250 -11.82 -1.57 -27.19
CA LEU A 250 -12.65 -0.39 -27.41
C LEU A 250 -13.81 -0.70 -28.37
N GLN A 251 -13.58 -1.51 -29.40
CA GLN A 251 -14.66 -2.01 -30.27
C GLN A 251 -15.68 -2.87 -29.49
N GLN A 252 -15.22 -3.72 -28.57
CA GLN A 252 -16.14 -4.47 -27.69
C GLN A 252 -16.85 -3.54 -26.68
N ALA A 253 -16.17 -2.52 -26.18
CA ALA A 253 -16.73 -1.52 -25.29
C ALA A 253 -17.86 -0.71 -25.97
N LEU A 254 -17.72 -0.38 -27.27
CA LEU A 254 -18.78 0.25 -28.06
C LEU A 254 -20.07 -0.56 -28.01
N ARG A 255 -19.98 -1.89 -28.23
CA ARG A 255 -21.15 -2.79 -28.18
C ARG A 255 -21.88 -2.76 -26.84
N ILE A 256 -21.16 -2.56 -25.73
CA ILE A 256 -21.77 -2.40 -24.40
C ILE A 256 -22.46 -1.03 -24.29
N CYS A 257 -21.80 0.04 -24.73
CA CYS A 257 -22.34 1.39 -24.67
C CYS A 257 -23.64 1.50 -25.48
N ASP A 258 -23.65 0.99 -26.71
CA ASP A 258 -24.82 0.95 -27.59
C ASP A 258 -25.99 0.18 -26.97
N ALA A 259 -25.69 -0.97 -26.32
CA ALA A 259 -26.71 -1.83 -25.74
C ALA A 259 -27.36 -1.28 -24.46
N LEU A 260 -26.61 -0.52 -23.65
CA LEU A 260 -27.08 -0.05 -22.34
C LEU A 260 -27.65 1.37 -22.35
N SER A 261 -27.29 2.19 -23.36
CA SER A 261 -27.77 3.58 -23.50
C SER A 261 -27.61 4.46 -22.23
N ALA A 262 -26.68 4.10 -21.34
CA ALA A 262 -26.32 4.91 -20.18
C ALA A 262 -25.31 6.00 -20.58
N PRO A 263 -25.26 7.15 -19.88
CA PRO A 263 -24.22 8.15 -20.09
C PRO A 263 -22.83 7.52 -19.98
N VAL A 264 -21.88 7.94 -20.84
CA VAL A 264 -20.54 7.36 -20.88
C VAL A 264 -19.49 8.43 -20.65
N VAL A 265 -18.61 8.23 -19.67
CA VAL A 265 -17.38 9.01 -19.48
C VAL A 265 -16.31 8.46 -20.41
N ASN A 266 -15.74 9.34 -21.25
CA ASN A 266 -14.74 9.01 -22.27
C ASN A 266 -15.22 7.90 -23.21
N HIS A 267 -16.25 8.19 -24.01
CA HIS A 267 -16.85 7.22 -24.93
C HIS A 267 -15.80 6.49 -25.78
N PRO A 268 -15.89 5.16 -25.99
CA PRO A 268 -14.83 4.39 -26.66
C PRO A 268 -14.45 4.90 -28.06
N SER A 269 -15.41 5.46 -28.82
CA SER A 269 -15.12 6.08 -30.13
C SER A 269 -14.25 7.33 -30.02
N ALA A 270 -14.48 8.17 -29.00
CA ALA A 270 -13.66 9.35 -28.74
C ALA A 270 -12.24 8.95 -28.30
N VAL A 271 -12.12 7.86 -27.51
CA VAL A 271 -10.80 7.32 -27.15
C VAL A 271 -10.06 6.79 -28.39
N LEU A 272 -10.73 6.04 -29.27
CA LEU A 272 -10.14 5.58 -30.54
C LEU A 272 -9.65 6.73 -31.42
N ALA A 273 -10.44 7.81 -31.51
CA ALA A 273 -10.06 9.02 -32.26
C ALA A 273 -8.85 9.75 -31.67
N ALA A 274 -8.61 9.61 -30.35
CA ALA A 274 -7.50 10.23 -29.64
C ALA A 274 -6.17 9.44 -29.70
N SER A 275 -5.97 8.59 -30.71
CA SER A 275 -4.67 7.98 -31.00
C SER A 275 -3.64 9.04 -31.44
N ARG A 276 -2.34 8.72 -31.47
CA ARG A 276 -1.32 9.68 -31.95
C ARG A 276 -1.60 10.15 -33.38
N GLU A 277 -1.91 9.21 -34.26
CA GLU A 277 -2.24 9.50 -35.66
C GLU A 277 -3.57 10.23 -35.78
N GLY A 278 -4.59 9.83 -35.01
CA GLY A 278 -5.91 10.46 -35.01
C GLY A 278 -5.85 11.91 -34.53
N ASN A 279 -5.16 12.15 -33.42
CA ASN A 279 -4.92 13.49 -32.90
C ASN A 279 -4.15 14.35 -33.91
N TYR A 280 -3.08 13.82 -34.54
CA TYR A 280 -2.39 14.55 -35.61
C TYR A 280 -3.34 14.92 -36.75
N GLN A 281 -4.15 13.98 -37.26
CA GLN A 281 -5.08 14.28 -38.36
C GLN A 281 -6.12 15.33 -37.98
N HIS A 282 -6.59 15.33 -36.73
CA HIS A 282 -7.58 16.28 -36.24
C HIS A 282 -7.02 17.70 -36.08
N PHE A 283 -5.75 17.83 -35.67
CA PHE A 283 -5.16 19.11 -35.28
C PHE A 283 -4.00 19.60 -36.17
N LYS A 284 -3.63 18.89 -37.24
CA LYS A 284 -2.49 19.27 -38.11
C LYS A 284 -2.56 20.70 -38.66
N ASP A 285 -3.77 21.22 -38.89
CA ASP A 285 -4.02 22.54 -39.45
C ASP A 285 -4.46 23.56 -38.37
N HIS A 286 -4.30 23.23 -37.09
CA HIS A 286 -4.75 24.09 -35.98
C HIS A 286 -3.90 25.36 -35.89
N ALA A 287 -4.56 26.51 -35.72
CA ALA A 287 -3.90 27.82 -35.78
C ALA A 287 -2.91 28.06 -34.62
N THR A 288 -3.23 27.56 -33.42
CA THR A 288 -2.50 27.87 -32.17
C THR A 288 -1.85 26.65 -31.53
N MET A 289 -1.92 25.48 -32.17
CA MET A 289 -1.35 24.24 -31.64
C MET A 289 -0.58 23.51 -32.73
N VAL A 290 0.46 22.81 -32.30
CA VAL A 290 1.21 21.87 -33.10
C VAL A 290 1.10 20.51 -32.43
N LEU A 291 0.45 19.59 -33.11
CA LEU A 291 0.57 18.17 -32.76
C LEU A 291 1.61 17.54 -33.69
N PRO A 292 2.70 16.99 -33.14
CA PRO A 292 3.73 16.36 -33.94
C PRO A 292 3.16 15.26 -34.84
N LYS A 293 3.57 15.29 -36.11
CA LYS A 293 3.33 14.16 -37.02
C LYS A 293 3.91 12.89 -36.40
N ALA A 294 3.10 11.84 -36.34
CA ALA A 294 3.50 10.55 -35.82
C ALA A 294 3.10 9.45 -36.81
N VAL A 295 3.98 8.47 -37.00
CA VAL A 295 3.70 7.28 -37.81
C VAL A 295 4.11 6.04 -37.01
N LYS A 296 3.24 5.03 -37.06
CA LYS A 296 3.46 3.72 -36.45
C LYS A 296 4.19 2.79 -37.43
N ILE A 297 5.23 2.11 -36.96
CA ILE A 297 5.96 1.07 -37.71
C ILE A 297 5.77 -0.24 -36.95
N GLU A 298 5.00 -1.17 -37.50
CA GLU A 298 4.67 -2.43 -36.84
C GLU A 298 5.65 -3.56 -37.20
N ASN A 299 5.65 -4.61 -36.37
CA ASN A 299 6.37 -5.86 -36.60
C ASN A 299 7.89 -5.71 -36.83
N VAL A 300 8.52 -4.74 -36.18
CA VAL A 300 9.96 -4.52 -36.24
C VAL A 300 10.68 -5.60 -35.45
N ASN A 301 11.36 -6.52 -36.14
CA ASN A 301 12.05 -7.68 -35.55
C ASN A 301 13.53 -7.77 -35.98
N SER A 302 14.07 -6.69 -36.54
CA SER A 302 15.43 -6.57 -37.08
C SER A 302 16.06 -5.24 -36.66
N ALA A 303 17.23 -4.92 -37.21
CA ALA A 303 17.86 -3.61 -37.03
C ALA A 303 16.91 -2.46 -37.37
N CYS A 304 16.88 -1.43 -36.52
CA CYS A 304 15.91 -0.34 -36.59
C CYS A 304 16.26 0.72 -37.64
N LEU A 305 17.55 0.95 -37.91
CA LEU A 305 17.99 2.03 -38.82
C LEU A 305 17.37 1.93 -40.23
N PRO A 306 17.35 0.77 -40.93
CA PRO A 306 16.75 0.67 -42.25
C PRO A 306 15.25 1.00 -42.26
N VAL A 307 14.50 0.49 -41.29
CA VAL A 307 13.05 0.71 -41.20
C VAL A 307 12.70 2.15 -40.84
N ILE A 308 13.51 2.80 -39.98
CA ILE A 308 13.37 4.22 -39.65
C ILE A 308 13.66 5.07 -40.89
N THR A 309 14.75 4.79 -41.62
CA THR A 309 15.15 5.54 -42.81
C THR A 309 14.10 5.45 -43.91
N GLN A 310 13.56 4.26 -44.14
CA GLN A 310 12.47 4.03 -45.08
C GLN A 310 11.22 4.82 -44.69
N ALA A 311 10.77 4.71 -43.42
CA ALA A 311 9.59 5.41 -42.94
C ALA A 311 9.76 6.94 -43.01
N MET A 312 10.95 7.46 -42.74
CA MET A 312 11.25 8.89 -42.90
C MET A 312 11.08 9.34 -44.34
N ALA A 313 11.60 8.59 -45.32
CA ALA A 313 11.48 8.92 -46.74
C ALA A 313 10.03 8.82 -47.23
N GLU A 314 9.33 7.73 -46.89
CA GLU A 314 7.94 7.48 -47.31
C GLU A 314 6.96 8.53 -46.76
N HIS A 315 7.18 8.97 -45.53
CA HIS A 315 6.29 9.92 -44.86
C HIS A 315 6.85 11.34 -44.79
N GLY A 316 8.00 11.63 -45.43
CA GLY A 316 8.56 12.98 -45.50
C GLY A 316 8.89 13.59 -44.13
N PHE A 317 9.52 12.83 -43.24
CA PHE A 317 10.05 13.35 -41.98
C PHE A 317 11.40 14.03 -42.19
N THR A 318 11.69 15.05 -41.38
CA THR A 318 12.98 15.75 -41.37
C THR A 318 13.64 15.64 -40.00
N LEU A 319 14.97 15.52 -39.98
CA LEU A 319 15.72 15.53 -38.72
C LEU A 319 15.63 16.90 -38.02
N PRO A 320 15.62 16.93 -36.67
CA PRO A 320 15.63 15.77 -35.79
C PRO A 320 14.24 15.08 -35.70
N VAL A 321 14.24 13.78 -35.35
CA VAL A 321 13.02 12.98 -35.14
C VAL A 321 13.10 12.23 -33.82
N ILE A 322 11.96 12.01 -33.17
CA ILE A 322 11.87 11.13 -32.01
C ILE A 322 11.51 9.72 -32.49
N VAL A 323 12.30 8.72 -32.07
CA VAL A 323 12.01 7.30 -32.25
C VAL A 323 11.70 6.70 -30.89
N ARG A 324 10.55 6.03 -30.72
CA ARG A 324 10.21 5.36 -29.46
C ARG A 324 9.57 4.00 -29.64
N LEU A 325 9.78 3.09 -28.69
CA LEU A 325 8.96 1.87 -28.61
C LEU A 325 7.55 2.18 -28.09
N ALA A 326 6.56 1.53 -28.69
CA ALA A 326 5.18 1.60 -28.23
C ALA A 326 5.05 0.93 -26.86
N GLY A 327 4.25 1.55 -25.99
CA GLY A 327 3.77 0.87 -24.80
C GLY A 327 4.75 0.74 -23.62
N TYR A 328 5.91 1.38 -23.73
CA TYR A 328 6.77 1.72 -22.58
C TYR A 328 6.41 3.08 -22.01
N GLN A 329 6.70 3.27 -20.72
CA GLN A 329 6.30 4.44 -19.93
C GLN A 329 7.51 5.28 -19.50
N GLY A 330 7.27 6.55 -19.16
CA GLY A 330 8.30 7.46 -18.67
C GLY A 330 9.42 7.70 -19.68
N GLY A 331 9.11 7.60 -20.98
CA GLY A 331 10.10 7.80 -22.04
C GLY A 331 11.17 6.70 -22.15
N LYS A 332 10.97 5.53 -21.55
CA LYS A 332 11.89 4.39 -21.75
C LYS A 332 11.91 3.98 -23.22
N PHE A 333 13.11 3.75 -23.77
CA PHE A 333 13.34 3.45 -25.19
C PHE A 333 12.84 4.56 -26.12
N MET A 334 13.05 5.83 -25.73
CA MET A 334 12.78 7.01 -26.54
C MET A 334 14.09 7.70 -26.88
N HIS A 335 14.35 7.89 -28.16
CA HIS A 335 15.56 8.49 -28.69
C HIS A 335 15.20 9.75 -29.47
N LEU A 336 15.93 10.85 -29.24
CA LEU A 336 15.97 11.97 -30.16
C LEU A 336 17.11 11.72 -31.14
N VAL A 337 16.77 11.54 -32.42
CA VAL A 337 17.71 11.25 -33.49
C VAL A 337 17.98 12.54 -34.25
N GLU A 338 19.17 13.09 -34.07
CA GLU A 338 19.62 14.31 -34.76
C GLU A 338 20.39 14.00 -36.06
N ASP A 339 21.08 12.86 -36.09
CA ASP A 339 21.80 12.35 -37.25
C ASP A 339 21.67 10.83 -37.34
N LEU A 340 21.20 10.31 -38.48
CA LEU A 340 20.96 8.87 -38.65
C LEU A 340 22.25 8.05 -38.67
N ALA A 341 23.37 8.64 -39.13
CA ALA A 341 24.61 7.90 -39.33
C ALA A 341 25.37 7.65 -38.02
N SER A 342 25.32 8.59 -37.09
CA SER A 342 26.05 8.55 -35.82
C SER A 342 25.21 8.10 -34.63
N HIS A 343 23.88 8.04 -34.74
CA HIS A 343 23.01 7.68 -33.62
C HIS A 343 23.10 6.21 -33.23
N ASP A 344 23.18 5.93 -31.93
CA ASP A 344 23.22 4.57 -31.39
C ASP A 344 21.81 3.98 -31.24
N PHE A 345 21.48 3.02 -32.11
CA PHE A 345 20.24 2.25 -32.09
C PHE A 345 20.33 0.92 -31.32
N SER A 346 21.48 0.59 -30.72
CA SER A 346 21.76 -0.73 -30.15
C SER A 346 20.78 -1.15 -29.05
N GLU A 347 20.22 -0.20 -28.30
CA GLU A 347 19.20 -0.47 -27.29
C GLU A 347 17.88 -0.94 -27.94
N LEU A 348 17.43 -0.26 -29.00
CA LEU A 348 16.22 -0.59 -29.75
C LEU A 348 16.37 -1.92 -30.50
N ASP A 349 17.52 -2.12 -31.15
CA ASP A 349 17.83 -3.34 -31.89
C ASP A 349 17.78 -4.59 -30.99
N LYS A 350 18.27 -4.48 -29.75
CA LYS A 350 18.19 -5.57 -28.77
C LYS A 350 16.75 -5.94 -28.42
N GLN A 351 15.83 -4.96 -28.34
CA GLN A 351 14.42 -5.24 -28.07
C GLN A 351 13.74 -5.88 -29.29
N ALA A 352 14.00 -5.34 -30.48
CA ALA A 352 13.50 -5.87 -31.75
C ALA A 352 13.94 -7.33 -31.98
N ALA A 353 15.19 -7.67 -31.65
CA ALA A 353 15.71 -9.04 -31.79
C ALA A 353 15.07 -10.05 -30.82
N GLN A 354 14.54 -9.60 -29.68
CA GLN A 354 13.91 -10.48 -28.69
C GLN A 354 12.48 -10.86 -29.08
N SER A 355 11.73 -9.90 -29.63
CA SER A 355 10.37 -10.08 -30.11
C SER A 355 9.97 -8.93 -31.02
N ALA A 356 9.05 -9.18 -31.95
CA ALA A 356 8.51 -8.14 -32.82
C ALA A 356 8.00 -6.94 -32.02
N GLN A 357 8.51 -5.76 -32.34
CA GLN A 357 8.19 -4.49 -31.69
C GLN A 357 7.33 -3.61 -32.58
N THR A 358 6.73 -2.59 -31.97
CA THR A 358 6.15 -1.44 -32.66
C THR A 358 6.96 -0.21 -32.31
N LEU A 359 7.42 0.51 -33.33
CA LEU A 359 8.08 1.80 -33.20
C LEU A 359 7.12 2.93 -33.56
N TYR A 360 7.31 4.08 -32.92
CA TYR A 360 6.78 5.36 -33.39
C TYR A 360 7.93 6.23 -33.86
N LEU A 361 7.74 6.78 -35.06
CA LEU A 361 8.51 7.89 -35.57
C LEU A 361 7.68 9.16 -35.41
N ILE A 362 8.22 10.16 -34.72
CA ILE A 362 7.52 11.39 -34.35
C ILE A 362 8.37 12.60 -34.75
N GLN A 363 7.77 13.57 -35.45
CA GLN A 363 8.48 14.78 -35.86
C GLN A 363 8.86 15.59 -34.60
N TYR A 364 10.14 15.91 -34.44
CA TYR A 364 10.54 16.75 -33.31
C TYR A 364 10.20 18.21 -33.60
N HIS A 365 9.62 18.88 -32.61
CA HIS A 365 9.41 20.32 -32.59
C HIS A 365 10.13 20.90 -31.38
N ASN A 366 10.95 21.92 -31.59
CA ASN A 366 11.78 22.46 -30.52
C ASN A 366 10.97 23.34 -29.57
N VAL A 367 11.05 23.00 -28.28
CA VAL A 367 10.44 23.76 -27.18
C VAL A 367 11.48 24.19 -26.14
N SER A 368 12.74 23.85 -26.38
CA SER A 368 13.82 24.13 -25.46
C SER A 368 14.20 25.60 -25.49
N TYR A 369 14.69 26.10 -24.36
CA TYR A 369 15.14 27.48 -24.20
C TYR A 369 16.45 27.55 -23.39
N THR A 370 17.09 28.70 -23.46
CA THR A 370 18.24 29.07 -22.62
C THR A 370 17.83 30.17 -21.66
N ASP A 371 18.40 30.17 -20.47
CA ASP A 371 18.15 31.20 -19.46
C ASP A 371 19.48 31.80 -18.98
N GLU A 372 19.54 33.12 -18.82
CA GLU A 372 20.75 33.84 -18.41
C GLU A 372 21.28 33.39 -17.04
N ARG A 373 20.41 32.84 -16.18
CA ARG A 373 20.78 32.30 -14.86
C ARG A 373 21.49 30.94 -14.97
N VAL A 374 21.32 30.23 -16.08
CA VAL A 374 21.97 28.94 -16.38
C VAL A 374 22.47 28.90 -17.84
N PRO A 375 23.41 29.80 -18.22
CA PRO A 375 23.70 30.10 -19.62
C PRO A 375 24.36 28.95 -20.39
N GLN A 376 24.95 27.98 -19.69
CA GLN A 376 25.58 26.79 -20.27
C GLN A 376 24.63 25.59 -20.39
N GLN A 377 23.39 25.73 -19.94
CA GLN A 377 22.42 24.64 -19.87
C GLN A 377 21.20 24.98 -20.73
N ARG A 378 20.91 24.09 -21.68
CA ARG A 378 19.61 24.10 -22.38
C ARG A 378 18.56 23.47 -21.47
N LEU A 379 17.41 24.12 -21.36
CA LEU A 379 16.28 23.69 -20.55
C LEU A 379 15.11 23.24 -21.42
N TYR A 380 14.44 22.19 -20.98
CA TYR A 380 13.28 21.60 -21.66
C TYR A 380 12.07 21.65 -20.72
N PRO A 381 11.05 22.46 -21.03
CA PRO A 381 9.84 22.55 -20.23
C PRO A 381 8.79 21.52 -20.67
N LYS A 382 8.01 21.04 -19.71
CA LYS A 382 6.82 20.22 -19.94
C LYS A 382 5.72 20.63 -18.97
N TYR A 383 4.70 21.28 -19.51
CA TYR A 383 3.48 21.64 -18.82
C TYR A 383 2.52 20.47 -18.84
N ARG A 384 1.82 20.24 -17.72
CA ARG A 384 0.69 19.32 -17.64
C ARG A 384 -0.59 20.06 -17.29
N ALA A 385 -1.67 19.71 -17.98
CA ALA A 385 -3.03 20.11 -17.65
C ALA A 385 -4.00 18.91 -17.77
N PHE A 386 -5.18 19.03 -17.16
CA PHE A 386 -6.26 18.05 -17.21
C PHE A 386 -7.58 18.72 -17.56
N MET A 387 -8.29 18.19 -18.54
CA MET A 387 -9.67 18.55 -18.83
C MET A 387 -10.59 17.65 -18.02
N VAL A 388 -11.52 18.25 -17.28
CA VAL A 388 -12.55 17.54 -16.51
C VAL A 388 -13.89 18.22 -16.73
N GLY A 389 -14.84 17.49 -17.30
CA GLY A 389 -16.20 18.01 -17.54
C GLY A 389 -16.23 19.27 -18.41
N GLY A 390 -15.29 19.39 -19.35
CA GLY A 390 -15.18 20.55 -20.26
C GLY A 390 -14.42 21.75 -19.72
N VAL A 391 -13.81 21.67 -18.52
CA VAL A 391 -12.94 22.73 -17.97
C VAL A 391 -11.49 22.25 -17.89
N LEU A 392 -10.54 23.08 -18.34
CA LEU A 392 -9.10 22.80 -18.31
C LEU A 392 -8.44 23.30 -17.02
N TYR A 393 -7.73 22.41 -16.32
CA TYR A 393 -7.05 22.69 -15.05
C TYR A 393 -5.52 22.54 -15.20
N PRO A 394 -4.71 23.53 -14.77
CA PRO A 394 -3.26 23.36 -14.73
C PRO A 394 -2.85 22.40 -13.61
N VAL A 395 -1.69 21.75 -13.77
CA VAL A 395 -1.21 20.75 -12.81
C VAL A 395 0.22 21.00 -12.34
N HIS A 396 1.18 20.92 -13.25
CA HIS A 396 2.61 21.05 -12.93
C HIS A 396 3.40 21.47 -14.18
N LEU A 397 4.62 21.94 -13.94
CA LEU A 397 5.60 22.34 -14.94
C LEU A 397 6.93 21.69 -14.57
N PHE A 398 7.27 20.61 -15.27
CA PHE A 398 8.59 20.02 -15.14
C PHE A 398 9.56 20.69 -16.10
N THR A 399 10.74 21.03 -15.59
CA THR A 399 11.86 21.51 -16.40
C THR A 399 13.06 20.61 -16.17
N ALA A 400 13.68 20.13 -17.25
CA ALA A 400 14.86 19.27 -17.20
C ALA A 400 15.96 19.75 -18.15
N ALA A 401 17.15 19.15 -18.01
CA ALA A 401 18.31 19.36 -18.88
C ALA A 401 18.31 18.46 -20.13
N ASP A 402 17.26 17.64 -20.30
CA ASP A 402 17.10 16.65 -21.36
C ASP A 402 15.71 16.74 -21.99
N PHE A 403 15.58 16.42 -23.27
CA PHE A 403 14.32 16.51 -24.03
C PHE A 403 13.22 15.58 -23.49
N ASN A 404 13.59 14.45 -22.91
CA ASN A 404 12.68 13.46 -22.36
C ASN A 404 12.30 13.81 -20.92
N VAL A 405 11.47 14.84 -20.77
CA VAL A 405 11.15 15.43 -19.47
C VAL A 405 10.23 14.54 -18.63
N HIS A 406 10.70 14.16 -17.44
CA HIS A 406 9.92 13.45 -16.43
C HIS A 406 10.38 13.82 -15.01
N LYS A 407 9.54 13.61 -13.98
CA LYS A 407 9.86 14.05 -12.61
C LYS A 407 11.29 13.73 -12.14
N LYS A 408 11.76 12.49 -12.36
CA LYS A 408 13.08 12.01 -11.92
C LYS A 408 14.27 12.81 -12.48
N ASN A 409 14.21 13.33 -13.71
CA ASN A 409 15.29 14.15 -14.29
C ASN A 409 15.04 15.66 -14.14
N SER A 410 13.82 16.05 -13.81
CA SER A 410 13.48 17.43 -13.47
C SER A 410 13.91 17.79 -12.04
N ASP A 411 13.70 16.89 -11.06
CA ASP A 411 13.94 17.16 -9.64
C ASP A 411 15.36 17.73 -9.37
N PRO A 412 16.48 17.18 -9.91
CA PRO A 412 17.82 17.73 -9.64
C PRO A 412 18.02 19.16 -10.18
N ILE A 413 17.48 19.46 -11.36
CA ILE A 413 17.59 20.79 -11.99
C ILE A 413 16.75 21.81 -11.22
N VAL A 414 15.53 21.45 -10.82
CA VAL A 414 14.63 22.30 -10.05
C VAL A 414 15.19 22.57 -8.65
N GLN A 415 15.78 21.57 -7.99
CA GLN A 415 16.43 21.74 -6.68
C GLN A 415 17.61 22.71 -6.74
N ALA A 416 18.42 22.65 -7.80
CA ALA A 416 19.52 23.58 -8.00
C ALA A 416 19.06 25.00 -8.37
N ASN A 417 17.82 25.16 -8.83
CA ASN A 417 17.29 26.40 -9.39
C ASN A 417 15.89 26.72 -8.84
N PRO A 418 15.77 27.22 -7.59
CA PRO A 418 14.47 27.43 -6.94
C PRO A 418 13.48 28.33 -7.69
N TRP A 419 13.96 29.20 -8.58
CA TRP A 419 13.10 30.04 -9.43
C TRP A 419 12.22 29.23 -10.39
N LEU A 420 12.60 27.98 -10.72
CA LEU A 420 11.78 27.06 -11.51
C LEU A 420 10.53 26.62 -10.73
N VAL A 421 10.62 26.51 -9.41
CA VAL A 421 9.47 26.24 -8.54
C VAL A 421 8.49 27.42 -8.58
N GLU A 422 9.02 28.65 -8.56
CA GLU A 422 8.17 29.86 -8.66
C GLU A 422 7.49 29.97 -10.03
N GLN A 423 8.15 29.55 -11.12
CA GLN A 423 7.50 29.44 -12.43
C GLN A 423 6.39 28.38 -12.45
N GLU A 424 6.60 27.22 -11.84
CA GLU A 424 5.56 26.19 -11.72
C GLU A 424 4.36 26.70 -10.91
N LYS A 425 4.61 27.40 -9.80
CA LYS A 425 3.55 28.03 -9.00
C LYS A 425 2.78 29.08 -9.79
N ALA A 426 3.47 29.93 -10.55
CA ALA A 426 2.84 30.94 -11.40
C ALA A 426 1.90 30.27 -12.41
N TYR A 427 2.36 29.22 -13.09
CA TYR A 427 1.54 28.42 -14.00
C TYR A 427 0.32 27.78 -13.32
N CYS A 428 0.49 27.17 -12.14
CA CYS A 428 -0.59 26.50 -11.44
C CYS A 428 -1.66 27.47 -10.91
N ASN A 429 -1.26 28.70 -10.57
CA ASN A 429 -2.15 29.71 -10.03
C ASN A 429 -2.84 30.55 -11.11
N ASP A 430 -2.12 30.92 -12.17
CA ASP A 430 -2.63 31.73 -13.28
C ASP A 430 -2.07 31.25 -14.64
N PRO A 431 -2.63 30.17 -15.21
CA PRO A 431 -2.16 29.66 -16.49
C PRO A 431 -2.44 30.64 -17.65
N LEU A 432 -3.45 31.52 -17.53
CA LEU A 432 -3.78 32.51 -18.56
C LEU A 432 -2.71 33.61 -18.63
N GLY A 433 -2.23 34.09 -17.48
CA GLY A 433 -1.13 35.05 -17.40
C GLY A 433 0.23 34.43 -17.71
N HIS A 434 0.45 33.16 -17.33
CA HIS A 434 1.72 32.46 -17.51
C HIS A 434 1.96 31.98 -18.95
N ILE A 435 0.98 31.29 -19.56
CA ILE A 435 1.08 30.80 -20.94
C ILE A 435 0.64 31.88 -21.93
N GLY A 436 -0.48 32.54 -21.64
CA GLY A 436 -1.12 33.48 -22.53
C GLY A 436 -2.58 33.11 -22.78
N LYS A 437 -3.48 34.07 -22.58
CA LYS A 437 -4.94 33.88 -22.66
C LYS A 437 -5.40 33.24 -23.96
N SER A 438 -4.87 33.69 -25.11
CA SER A 438 -5.26 33.17 -26.43
C SER A 438 -4.91 31.68 -26.57
N GLN A 439 -3.69 31.31 -26.17
CA GLN A 439 -3.18 29.94 -26.27
C GLN A 439 -3.91 28.99 -25.33
N TRP A 440 -4.11 29.39 -24.06
CA TRP A 440 -4.81 28.57 -23.07
C TRP A 440 -6.27 28.30 -23.48
N LEU A 441 -7.01 29.33 -23.89
CA LEU A 441 -8.39 29.18 -24.33
C LEU A 441 -8.52 28.37 -25.62
N ALA A 442 -7.54 28.48 -26.53
CA ALA A 442 -7.54 27.67 -27.73
C ALA A 442 -7.25 26.19 -27.43
N LEU A 443 -6.34 25.90 -26.49
CA LEU A 443 -6.10 24.53 -26.02
C LEU A 443 -7.34 23.94 -25.34
N GLU A 444 -7.98 24.70 -24.46
CA GLU A 444 -9.23 24.29 -23.80
C GLU A 444 -10.32 23.96 -24.82
N LYS A 445 -10.54 24.86 -25.80
CA LYS A 445 -11.52 24.64 -26.87
C LYS A 445 -11.19 23.41 -27.73
N ALA A 446 -9.94 23.26 -28.16
CA ALA A 446 -9.49 22.10 -28.94
C ALA A 446 -9.73 20.79 -28.18
N MET A 447 -9.45 20.77 -26.87
CA MET A 447 -9.70 19.59 -26.04
C MET A 447 -11.21 19.32 -25.82
N GLN A 448 -12.06 20.34 -25.75
CA GLN A 448 -13.52 20.17 -25.71
C GLN A 448 -14.06 19.50 -26.99
N GLU A 449 -13.52 19.86 -28.16
CA GLU A 449 -13.92 19.31 -29.46
C GLU A 449 -13.61 17.81 -29.61
N MET A 450 -12.67 17.27 -28.82
CA MET A 450 -12.38 15.83 -28.78
C MET A 450 -13.52 14.99 -28.19
N GLY A 451 -14.41 15.59 -27.39
CA GLY A 451 -15.50 14.88 -26.73
C GLY A 451 -15.06 13.92 -25.62
N LEU A 452 -13.87 14.12 -25.05
CA LEU A 452 -13.41 13.39 -23.87
C LEU A 452 -13.70 14.17 -22.59
N ASP A 453 -14.29 13.50 -21.60
CA ASP A 453 -14.74 14.10 -20.34
C ASP A 453 -13.62 14.25 -19.32
N TYR A 454 -12.67 13.30 -19.30
CA TYR A 454 -11.53 13.24 -18.39
C TYR A 454 -10.26 12.87 -19.16
N VAL A 455 -9.48 13.87 -19.56
CA VAL A 455 -8.33 13.72 -20.48
C VAL A 455 -7.18 14.61 -20.03
N GLY A 456 -5.96 14.11 -20.12
CA GLY A 456 -4.75 14.87 -19.79
C GLY A 456 -4.01 15.34 -21.03
N VAL A 457 -3.23 16.41 -20.87
CA VAL A 457 -2.36 16.97 -21.93
C VAL A 457 -0.98 17.31 -21.38
N ASP A 458 0.05 16.92 -22.12
CA ASP A 458 1.44 17.36 -21.95
C ASP A 458 1.83 18.27 -23.12
N PHE A 459 2.31 19.48 -22.84
CA PHE A 459 2.60 20.47 -23.86
C PHE A 459 3.69 21.46 -23.43
N ALA A 460 4.16 22.30 -24.37
CA ALA A 460 4.92 23.50 -24.07
C ALA A 460 4.78 24.56 -25.18
N PRO A 461 5.06 25.84 -24.90
CA PRO A 461 5.19 26.85 -25.94
C PRO A 461 6.30 26.49 -26.93
N ALA A 462 6.03 26.66 -28.23
CA ALA A 462 7.05 26.46 -29.26
C ALA A 462 8.15 27.53 -29.17
N THR A 463 9.40 27.14 -29.41
CA THR A 463 10.52 28.08 -29.48
C THR A 463 11.03 28.32 -30.90
N ASP A 464 10.51 27.57 -31.88
CA ASP A 464 10.73 27.85 -33.30
C ASP A 464 10.14 29.23 -33.67
N PRO A 465 10.92 30.14 -34.29
CA PRO A 465 10.41 31.44 -34.75
C PRO A 465 9.17 31.35 -35.65
N GLN A 466 9.01 30.28 -36.43
CA GLN A 466 7.86 30.07 -37.31
C GLN A 466 6.61 29.61 -36.57
N GLU A 467 6.77 29.07 -35.36
CA GLU A 467 5.69 28.49 -34.54
C GLU A 467 5.53 29.21 -33.20
N LYS A 468 6.23 30.32 -32.95
CA LYS A 468 6.38 30.97 -31.64
C LYS A 468 5.07 31.28 -30.89
N GLU A 469 3.96 31.45 -31.60
CA GLU A 469 2.63 31.67 -31.02
C GLU A 469 1.81 30.40 -30.77
N LYS A 470 2.38 29.22 -31.04
CA LYS A 470 1.72 27.93 -30.90
C LYS A 470 2.20 27.15 -29.67
N LEU A 471 1.35 26.23 -29.21
CA LEU A 471 1.69 25.22 -28.22
C LEU A 471 2.01 23.90 -28.92
N VAL A 472 3.18 23.32 -28.64
CA VAL A 472 3.54 21.97 -29.06
C VAL A 472 2.96 20.98 -28.06
N VAL A 473 2.09 20.08 -28.51
CA VAL A 473 1.43 19.07 -27.68
C VAL A 473 2.11 17.72 -27.85
N PHE A 474 2.75 17.22 -26.79
CA PHE A 474 3.52 15.98 -26.80
C PHE A 474 2.63 14.74 -26.63
N GLU A 475 1.57 14.90 -25.84
CA GLU A 475 0.63 13.83 -25.49
C GLU A 475 -0.73 14.42 -25.13
N LEU A 476 -1.81 13.83 -25.65
CA LEU A 476 -3.19 14.26 -25.41
C LEU A 476 -4.11 13.04 -25.44
N ASN A 477 -4.38 12.44 -24.27
CA ASN A 477 -5.15 11.19 -24.17
C ASN A 477 -5.69 10.96 -22.75
N PRO A 478 -6.67 10.04 -22.57
CA PRO A 478 -7.22 9.74 -21.25
C PRO A 478 -6.34 8.78 -20.42
N ALA A 479 -5.17 8.37 -20.93
CA ALA A 479 -4.22 7.49 -20.27
C ALA A 479 -3.20 8.27 -19.41
N MET A 480 -3.71 9.16 -18.56
CA MET A 480 -2.89 9.92 -17.60
C MET A 480 -3.38 9.76 -16.16
N ARG A 481 -2.42 9.78 -15.20
CA ARG A 481 -2.66 9.61 -13.76
C ARG A 481 -2.72 10.94 -13.03
N ASN A 482 -3.58 10.97 -12.00
CA ASN A 482 -3.70 12.05 -11.03
C ASN A 482 -3.17 11.56 -9.67
N TRP A 483 -2.34 12.34 -8.98
CA TRP A 483 -1.68 11.94 -7.74
C TRP A 483 -2.05 12.87 -6.59
N VAL A 484 -2.85 12.38 -5.64
CA VAL A 484 -3.24 13.13 -4.44
C VAL A 484 -2.32 12.80 -3.24
N GLN A 485 -1.27 12.01 -3.44
CA GLN A 485 -0.39 11.43 -2.39
C GLN A 485 1.00 12.08 -2.37
N ASP A 486 1.70 11.93 -1.23
CA ASP A 486 3.14 12.14 -1.08
C ASP A 486 3.67 13.57 -1.34
N LEU A 487 2.80 14.57 -1.32
CA LEU A 487 3.18 15.99 -1.42
C LEU A 487 2.89 16.69 -0.08
N PRO A 488 3.79 17.57 0.41
CA PRO A 488 3.58 18.31 1.66
C PRO A 488 2.27 19.11 1.63
N ASP A 489 1.62 19.26 2.79
CA ASP A 489 0.49 20.18 2.92
C ASP A 489 0.91 21.60 2.51
N GLY A 490 0.15 22.22 1.60
CA GLY A 490 0.46 23.51 1.00
C GLY A 490 1.23 23.47 -0.32
N ASP A 491 1.58 22.27 -0.82
CA ASP A 491 2.13 22.09 -2.16
C ASP A 491 1.09 22.44 -3.25
N HIS A 492 1.48 23.29 -4.21
CA HIS A 492 0.60 23.80 -5.26
C HIS A 492 0.16 22.72 -6.25
N VAL A 493 1.01 21.71 -6.53
CA VAL A 493 0.68 20.58 -7.39
C VAL A 493 -0.34 19.68 -6.70
N GLN A 494 -0.18 19.44 -5.40
CA GLN A 494 -1.18 18.71 -4.61
C GLN A 494 -2.54 19.42 -4.64
N HIS A 495 -2.54 20.74 -4.47
CA HIS A 495 -3.77 21.53 -4.53
C HIS A 495 -4.47 21.43 -5.89
N ALA A 496 -3.72 21.49 -6.99
CA ALA A 496 -4.24 21.27 -8.34
C ALA A 496 -4.88 19.87 -8.48
N TRP A 497 -4.20 18.83 -8.00
CA TRP A 497 -4.72 17.46 -8.04
C TRP A 497 -5.99 17.25 -7.20
N ARG A 498 -6.07 17.88 -6.02
CA ARG A 498 -7.29 17.88 -5.19
C ARG A 498 -8.45 18.54 -5.94
N LYS A 499 -8.23 19.70 -6.55
CA LYS A 499 -9.25 20.40 -7.38
C LYS A 499 -9.75 19.52 -8.52
N ILE A 500 -8.84 18.90 -9.29
CA ILE A 500 -9.19 18.01 -10.40
C ILE A 500 -10.02 16.81 -9.91
N THR A 501 -9.67 16.24 -8.76
CA THR A 501 -10.41 15.08 -8.22
C THR A 501 -11.82 15.47 -7.75
N GLN A 502 -11.98 16.66 -7.16
CA GLN A 502 -13.29 17.21 -6.82
C GLN A 502 -14.12 17.52 -8.07
N ALA A 503 -13.52 18.15 -9.09
CA ALA A 503 -14.16 18.39 -10.37
C ALA A 503 -14.61 17.07 -11.03
N ALA A 504 -13.79 16.02 -10.93
CA ALA A 504 -14.14 14.71 -11.47
C ALA A 504 -15.32 14.08 -10.71
N HIS A 505 -15.39 14.26 -9.39
CA HIS A 505 -16.56 13.84 -8.62
C HIS A 505 -17.84 14.53 -9.12
N HIS A 506 -17.82 15.84 -9.31
CA HIS A 506 -18.96 16.60 -9.84
C HIS A 506 -19.33 16.17 -11.27
N MET A 507 -18.34 16.04 -12.16
CA MET A 507 -18.55 15.53 -13.51
C MET A 507 -19.26 14.17 -13.52
N LEU A 508 -18.86 13.24 -12.64
CA LEU A 508 -19.49 11.92 -12.53
C LEU A 508 -20.96 12.03 -12.07
N THR A 509 -21.25 12.87 -11.06
CA THR A 509 -22.61 13.04 -10.54
C THR A 509 -23.52 13.75 -11.53
N ASP A 510 -23.02 14.78 -12.20
CA ASP A 510 -23.76 15.56 -13.19
C ASP A 510 -24.10 14.69 -14.41
N LYS A 511 -23.11 13.95 -14.94
CA LYS A 511 -23.33 13.06 -16.07
C LYS A 511 -24.27 11.89 -15.73
N ALA A 512 -24.29 11.44 -14.49
CA ALA A 512 -25.23 10.43 -14.00
C ALA A 512 -26.62 10.99 -13.61
N ASN A 513 -26.80 12.32 -13.62
CA ASN A 513 -27.99 13.00 -13.10
C ASN A 513 -28.34 12.60 -11.66
N VAL A 514 -27.33 12.51 -10.80
CA VAL A 514 -27.45 12.20 -9.36
C VAL A 514 -27.04 13.42 -8.54
N PRO A 515 -27.74 13.78 -7.46
CA PRO A 515 -27.31 14.87 -6.59
C PRO A 515 -25.89 14.65 -6.05
N ALA A 516 -25.02 15.65 -6.24
CA ALA A 516 -23.69 15.65 -5.66
C ALA A 516 -23.74 15.61 -4.12
N TRP A 517 -22.68 15.10 -3.49
CA TRP A 517 -22.55 15.08 -2.03
C TRP A 517 -21.18 15.58 -1.58
N ALA A 518 -21.09 15.95 -0.31
CA ALA A 518 -19.80 16.33 0.27
C ALA A 518 -18.83 15.15 0.25
N PHE A 519 -17.70 15.35 -0.45
CA PHE A 519 -16.66 14.36 -0.64
C PHE A 519 -15.32 14.91 -0.14
N ASP A 520 -14.92 14.49 1.05
CA ASP A 520 -13.56 14.69 1.54
C ASP A 520 -12.64 13.68 0.86
N LEU A 521 -11.66 14.20 0.13
CA LEU A 521 -10.64 13.36 -0.52
C LEU A 521 -9.88 12.58 0.56
N PRO A 522 -9.87 11.25 0.53
CA PRO A 522 -8.97 10.51 1.40
C PRO A 522 -7.53 10.89 1.04
N ASP A 523 -6.65 11.08 2.02
CA ASP A 523 -5.21 11.03 1.77
C ASP A 523 -4.92 9.62 1.25
N GLY A 524 -4.79 9.53 -0.07
CA GLY A 524 -5.02 8.28 -0.78
C GLY A 524 -4.00 7.21 -0.41
N GLN A 525 -4.41 5.94 -0.51
CA GLN A 525 -3.49 4.91 -0.97
C GLN A 525 -4.10 4.27 -2.21
N ALA A 526 -3.32 4.24 -3.29
CA ALA A 526 -3.67 3.50 -4.50
C ALA A 526 -3.20 2.04 -4.35
N THR A 527 -3.72 1.31 -3.37
CA THR A 527 -3.77 -0.17 -3.37
C THR A 527 -4.96 -0.60 -2.52
N GLY A 528 -5.70 -1.61 -2.97
CA GLY A 528 -6.79 -2.19 -2.20
C GLY A 528 -6.33 -2.61 -0.81
N GLY A 529 -6.87 -1.95 0.21
CA GLY A 529 -6.49 -2.21 1.59
C GLY A 529 -6.79 -0.98 2.44
N ILE A 530 -7.85 -1.08 3.22
CA ILE A 530 -8.24 -0.09 4.21
C ILE A 530 -7.08 0.02 5.22
N ASN A 531 -6.22 1.02 5.08
CA ASN A 531 -5.17 1.40 6.04
C ASN A 531 -4.80 2.86 5.82
N GLY A 532 -5.21 3.72 6.76
CA GLY A 532 -4.81 5.13 6.82
C GLY A 532 -6.00 6.05 7.09
N ILE A 533 -6.35 6.25 8.36
CA ILE A 533 -7.18 7.39 8.76
C ILE A 533 -6.23 8.58 8.87
N HIS A 534 -6.27 9.46 7.87
CA HIS A 534 -5.68 10.79 7.94
C HIS A 534 -6.83 11.80 7.96
N ASP A 535 -7.62 11.75 9.04
CA ASP A 535 -8.58 12.82 9.34
C ASP A 535 -7.95 13.68 10.45
N PRO A 536 -7.63 14.95 10.18
CA PRO A 536 -7.11 15.86 11.20
C PRO A 536 -8.16 16.19 12.28
N ASP A 537 -9.46 15.93 12.04
CA ASP A 537 -10.55 16.12 13.00
C ASP A 537 -10.92 14.81 13.70
N LEU A 538 -10.10 14.47 14.70
CA LEU A 538 -10.23 13.26 15.53
C LEU A 538 -11.64 13.10 16.15
N GLU A 539 -12.27 14.20 16.56
CA GLU A 539 -13.59 14.19 17.20
C GLU A 539 -14.71 13.88 16.19
N LYS A 540 -14.65 14.47 14.98
CA LYS A 540 -15.59 14.11 13.91
C LYS A 540 -15.48 12.65 13.51
N SER A 541 -14.25 12.14 13.38
CA SER A 541 -13.99 10.74 13.09
C SER A 541 -14.58 9.81 14.17
N LEU A 542 -14.34 10.11 15.45
CA LEU A 542 -14.90 9.34 16.58
C LEU A 542 -16.43 9.37 16.60
N HIS A 543 -17.03 10.54 16.38
CA HIS A 543 -18.49 10.69 16.31
C HIS A 543 -19.09 9.88 15.16
N PHE A 544 -18.50 9.97 13.96
CA PHE A 544 -18.92 9.21 12.79
C PHE A 544 -18.94 7.70 13.08
N TYR A 545 -17.86 7.16 13.63
CA TYR A 545 -17.79 5.74 13.94
C TYR A 545 -18.78 5.32 15.03
N ALA A 546 -18.93 6.13 16.08
CA ALA A 546 -19.88 5.85 17.15
C ALA A 546 -21.32 5.75 16.63
N GLU A 547 -21.74 6.67 15.74
CA GLU A 547 -23.07 6.62 15.11
C GLU A 547 -23.24 5.40 14.21
N LYS A 548 -22.19 4.98 13.48
CA LYS A 548 -22.24 3.75 12.68
C LYS A 548 -22.37 2.50 13.53
N VAL A 549 -21.68 2.42 14.67
CA VAL A 549 -21.83 1.32 15.63
C VAL A 549 -23.26 1.26 16.15
N LYS A 550 -23.84 2.39 16.58
CA LYS A 550 -25.25 2.45 17.03
C LYS A 550 -26.24 1.98 15.97
N SER A 551 -25.97 2.29 14.69
CA SER A 551 -26.85 1.90 13.58
C SER A 551 -26.84 0.41 13.21
N GLY A 552 -25.95 -0.40 13.81
CA GLY A 552 -25.81 -1.83 13.55
C GLY A 552 -25.20 -2.20 12.18
N LYS A 553 -24.77 -1.21 11.38
CA LYS A 553 -24.22 -1.37 10.02
C LYS A 553 -22.79 -0.83 9.93
N ILE A 554 -21.83 -1.54 10.52
CA ILE A 554 -20.41 -1.19 10.43
C ILE A 554 -19.59 -2.30 9.76
N PRO A 555 -18.91 -2.02 8.63
CA PRO A 555 -17.95 -2.94 8.05
C PRO A 555 -16.81 -3.29 9.01
N ASP A 556 -16.36 -4.54 8.95
CA ASP A 556 -15.33 -5.15 9.80
C ASP A 556 -14.08 -4.27 10.04
N VAL A 557 -13.59 -3.56 9.01
CA VAL A 557 -12.39 -2.73 9.15
C VAL A 557 -12.65 -1.40 9.86
N TYR A 558 -13.81 -0.78 9.66
CA TYR A 558 -14.17 0.45 10.36
C TYR A 558 -14.39 0.20 11.85
N LEU A 559 -14.85 -1.00 12.22
CA LEU A 559 -14.97 -1.37 13.63
C LEU A 559 -13.61 -1.44 14.31
N LEU A 560 -12.61 -2.08 13.69
CA LEU A 560 -11.27 -2.14 14.27
C LEU A 560 -10.64 -0.76 14.39
N GLN A 561 -10.83 0.09 13.37
CA GLN A 561 -10.38 1.48 13.40
C GLN A 561 -11.02 2.27 14.54
N TYR A 562 -12.34 2.15 14.71
CA TYR A 562 -13.05 2.78 15.81
C TYR A 562 -12.53 2.30 17.16
N LEU A 563 -12.36 1.00 17.36
CA LEU A 563 -11.84 0.45 18.61
C LEU A 563 -10.42 0.92 18.90
N THR A 564 -9.58 1.07 17.88
CA THR A 564 -8.24 1.67 17.98
C THR A 564 -8.27 3.12 18.45
N LEU A 565 -9.14 3.95 17.88
CA LEU A 565 -9.28 5.35 18.30
C LEU A 565 -9.90 5.44 19.70
N ALA A 566 -10.96 4.69 19.95
CA ALA A 566 -11.70 4.71 21.20
C ALA A 566 -10.89 4.19 22.40
N ILE A 567 -10.00 3.19 22.23
CA ILE A 567 -9.10 2.75 23.32
C ILE A 567 -8.00 3.80 23.61
N SER A 568 -7.70 4.63 22.63
CA SER A 568 -6.61 5.62 22.69
C SER A 568 -7.09 7.02 23.07
N HIS A 569 -8.38 7.34 22.91
CA HIS A 569 -8.91 8.67 23.18
C HIS A 569 -9.34 8.82 24.65
N PRO A 570 -8.89 9.85 25.37
CA PRO A 570 -9.12 9.93 26.81
C PRO A 570 -10.59 10.16 27.20
N ALA A 571 -11.35 10.93 26.41
CA ALA A 571 -12.79 11.09 26.68
C ALA A 571 -13.61 9.82 26.35
N VAL A 572 -13.20 9.03 25.34
CA VAL A 572 -14.00 7.90 24.84
C VAL A 572 -13.70 6.62 25.60
N ILE A 573 -12.45 6.42 26.04
CA ILE A 573 -12.04 5.23 26.80
C ILE A 573 -12.88 5.03 28.07
N THR A 574 -13.35 6.11 28.70
CA THR A 574 -14.20 6.03 29.91
C THR A 574 -15.53 5.30 29.66
N LYS A 575 -16.03 5.31 28.42
CA LYS A 575 -17.27 4.63 27.99
C LYS A 575 -17.01 3.36 27.20
N PHE A 576 -15.77 2.86 27.19
CA PHE A 576 -15.37 1.76 26.31
C PHE A 576 -16.11 0.45 26.61
N LYS A 577 -16.55 0.23 27.85
CA LYS A 577 -17.42 -0.90 28.20
C LYS A 577 -18.79 -0.82 27.52
N GLU A 578 -19.39 0.37 27.46
CA GLU A 578 -20.68 0.62 26.79
C GLU A 578 -20.56 0.38 25.27
N THR A 579 -19.41 0.72 24.69
CA THR A 579 -19.08 0.40 23.30
C THR A 579 -19.23 -1.10 23.04
N PHE A 580 -18.69 -1.97 23.91
CA PHE A 580 -18.81 -3.42 23.72
C PHE A 580 -20.21 -3.98 23.99
N GLN A 581 -20.96 -3.38 24.92
CA GLN A 581 -22.37 -3.73 25.11
C GLN A 581 -23.16 -3.46 23.82
N THR A 582 -22.92 -2.31 23.18
CA THR A 582 -23.53 -1.96 21.89
C THR A 582 -23.11 -2.92 20.78
N LEU A 583 -21.84 -3.35 20.76
CA LEU A 583 -21.32 -4.32 19.79
C LEU A 583 -21.93 -5.72 19.93
N SER A 584 -22.41 -6.10 21.11
CA SER A 584 -23.01 -7.43 21.33
C SER A 584 -24.28 -7.68 20.49
N GLY A 585 -24.95 -6.61 20.04
CA GLY A 585 -26.09 -6.66 19.14
C GLY A 585 -25.74 -6.65 17.65
N ILE A 586 -24.47 -6.53 17.28
CA ILE A 586 -24.01 -6.38 15.89
C ILE A 586 -23.45 -7.71 15.36
N ARG A 587 -23.91 -8.12 14.17
CA ARG A 587 -23.40 -9.33 13.51
C ARG A 587 -22.04 -9.05 12.86
N VAL A 588 -20.96 -9.40 13.55
CA VAL A 588 -19.59 -9.34 13.04
C VAL A 588 -19.02 -10.73 12.77
N SER A 589 -17.99 -10.81 11.92
CA SER A 589 -17.29 -12.08 11.69
C SER A 589 -16.61 -12.58 12.98
N LYS A 590 -16.47 -13.91 13.16
CA LYS A 590 -15.78 -14.50 14.34
C LYS A 590 -14.36 -13.94 14.52
N LYS A 591 -13.69 -13.61 13.42
CA LYS A 591 -12.34 -13.04 13.37
C LYS A 591 -12.31 -11.63 13.97
N ILE A 592 -13.27 -10.79 13.60
CA ILE A 592 -13.41 -9.43 14.14
C ILE A 592 -13.94 -9.43 15.56
N ALA A 593 -14.87 -10.33 15.91
CA ALA A 593 -15.27 -10.52 17.30
C ALA A 593 -14.06 -10.85 18.20
N GLY A 594 -13.14 -11.68 17.71
CA GLY A 594 -11.88 -11.97 18.39
C GLY A 594 -10.96 -10.76 18.52
N ALA A 595 -10.73 -10.04 17.42
CA ALA A 595 -9.91 -8.81 17.43
C ALA A 595 -10.50 -7.74 18.36
N ALA A 596 -11.82 -7.56 18.37
CA ALA A 596 -12.54 -6.71 19.30
C ALA A 596 -12.38 -7.19 20.76
N GLY A 597 -12.34 -8.51 20.99
CA GLY A 597 -12.03 -9.11 22.28
C GLY A 597 -10.65 -8.73 22.83
N VAL A 598 -9.63 -8.58 21.97
CA VAL A 598 -8.30 -8.10 22.39
C VAL A 598 -8.35 -6.68 22.93
N PHE A 599 -9.20 -5.81 22.36
CA PHE A 599 -9.43 -4.47 22.91
C PHE A 599 -10.15 -4.51 24.28
N GLN A 600 -11.04 -5.48 24.53
CA GLN A 600 -11.61 -5.69 25.87
C GLN A 600 -10.53 -6.08 26.88
N ILE A 601 -9.61 -6.97 26.49
CA ILE A 601 -8.49 -7.39 27.33
C ILE A 601 -7.57 -6.21 27.63
N LEU A 602 -7.24 -5.39 26.62
CA LEU A 602 -6.47 -4.15 26.80
C LEU A 602 -7.14 -3.22 27.82
N ASN A 603 -8.46 -3.02 27.70
CA ASN A 603 -9.19 -2.16 28.63
C ASN A 603 -9.19 -2.73 30.06
N ALA A 604 -9.44 -4.03 30.22
CA ALA A 604 -9.42 -4.70 31.53
C ALA A 604 -8.02 -4.63 32.18
N TRP A 605 -6.94 -4.70 31.39
CA TRP A 605 -5.57 -4.48 31.87
C TRP A 605 -5.36 -3.06 32.38
N LYS A 606 -5.81 -2.06 31.62
CA LYS A 606 -5.72 -0.65 32.03
C LYS A 606 -6.49 -0.37 33.31
N GLU A 607 -7.70 -0.93 33.45
CA GLU A 607 -8.52 -0.79 34.66
C GLU A 607 -8.01 -1.61 35.87
N GLY A 608 -7.08 -2.54 35.64
CA GLY A 608 -6.59 -3.44 36.68
C GLY A 608 -7.59 -4.54 37.08
N ASP A 609 -8.58 -4.85 36.24
CA ASP A 609 -9.58 -5.90 36.46
C ASP A 609 -8.99 -7.29 36.20
N MET A 610 -8.31 -7.84 37.21
CA MET A 610 -7.65 -9.15 37.11
C MET A 610 -8.62 -10.32 36.92
N LYS A 611 -9.84 -10.23 37.45
CA LYS A 611 -10.86 -11.28 37.29
C LYS A 611 -11.42 -11.27 35.87
N GLY A 612 -11.79 -10.10 35.36
CA GLY A 612 -12.26 -9.94 33.99
C GLY A 612 -11.18 -10.32 32.97
N LEU A 613 -9.92 -9.94 33.21
CA LEU A 613 -8.79 -10.36 32.39
C LEU A 613 -8.66 -11.88 32.29
N GLU A 614 -8.72 -12.60 33.40
CA GLU A 614 -8.59 -14.06 33.40
C GLU A 614 -9.68 -14.72 32.53
N VAL A 615 -10.92 -14.23 32.65
CA VAL A 615 -12.05 -14.70 31.85
C VAL A 615 -11.85 -14.37 30.37
N LEU A 616 -11.49 -13.14 30.04
CA LEU A 616 -11.34 -12.68 28.65
C LEU A 616 -10.14 -13.35 27.96
N LEU A 617 -9.00 -13.47 28.64
CA LEU A 617 -7.81 -14.16 28.15
C LEU A 617 -8.15 -15.64 27.88
N GLY A 618 -8.82 -16.33 28.81
CA GLY A 618 -9.28 -17.70 28.60
C GLY A 618 -10.18 -17.82 27.36
N ARG A 619 -11.17 -16.92 27.23
CA ARG A 619 -12.14 -16.89 26.13
C ARG A 619 -11.49 -16.65 24.75
N PHE A 620 -10.50 -15.78 24.66
CA PHE A 620 -9.91 -15.35 23.39
C PHE A 620 -8.54 -15.99 23.08
N SER A 621 -8.03 -16.86 23.96
CA SER A 621 -6.77 -17.61 23.78
C SER A 621 -6.66 -18.33 22.43
N TYR A 622 -7.78 -18.82 21.87
CA TYR A 622 -7.83 -19.47 20.55
C TYR A 622 -7.32 -18.58 19.41
N LEU A 623 -7.32 -17.25 19.56
CA LEU A 623 -6.81 -16.35 18.53
C LEU A 623 -5.31 -16.49 18.32
N ILE A 624 -4.56 -16.86 19.36
CA ILE A 624 -3.11 -17.12 19.26
C ILE A 624 -2.84 -18.29 18.30
N THR A 625 -3.75 -19.26 18.22
CA THR A 625 -3.57 -20.47 17.40
C THR A 625 -4.04 -20.31 15.96
N LEU A 626 -4.72 -19.20 15.62
CA LEU A 626 -5.15 -18.92 14.25
C LEU A 626 -3.96 -18.59 13.33
N PRO A 627 -4.04 -18.90 12.03
CA PRO A 627 -3.04 -18.48 11.06
C PRO A 627 -2.79 -16.97 11.11
N ARG A 628 -1.52 -16.59 11.13
CA ARG A 628 -1.10 -15.18 11.15
C ARG A 628 -1.42 -14.53 9.80
N GLU A 629 -2.55 -13.83 9.75
CA GLU A 629 -3.01 -13.06 8.59
C GLU A 629 -2.91 -11.55 8.88
N ALA A 630 -2.68 -10.73 7.86
CA ALA A 630 -2.46 -9.28 8.00
C ALA A 630 -3.53 -8.57 8.86
N ALA A 631 -4.81 -8.94 8.72
CA ALA A 631 -5.92 -8.31 9.43
C ALA A 631 -5.99 -8.60 10.95
N ILE A 632 -5.33 -9.65 11.46
CA ILE A 632 -5.34 -10.00 12.90
C ILE A 632 -3.96 -10.18 13.52
N ALA A 633 -2.89 -10.19 12.71
CA ALA A 633 -1.53 -10.41 13.18
C ALA A 633 -1.11 -9.45 14.30
N ARG A 634 -1.56 -8.19 14.25
CA ARG A 634 -1.32 -7.20 15.31
C ARG A 634 -2.02 -7.59 16.62
N MET A 635 -3.28 -8.04 16.54
CA MET A 635 -4.07 -8.44 17.71
C MET A 635 -3.51 -9.71 18.37
N GLN A 636 -2.95 -10.63 17.59
CA GLN A 636 -2.27 -11.80 18.14
C GLN A 636 -1.02 -11.42 18.94
N ILE A 637 -0.24 -10.43 18.48
CA ILE A 637 0.91 -9.91 19.23
C ILE A 637 0.45 -9.29 20.56
N TYR A 638 -0.55 -8.41 20.53
CA TYR A 638 -1.09 -7.79 21.74
C TYR A 638 -1.64 -8.83 22.73
N LEU A 639 -2.39 -9.81 22.23
CA LEU A 639 -2.95 -10.87 23.08
C LEU A 639 -1.85 -11.69 23.76
N ASN A 640 -0.80 -12.08 23.03
CA ASN A 640 0.34 -12.78 23.62
C ASN A 640 1.06 -11.92 24.66
N PHE A 641 1.33 -10.65 24.33
CA PHE A 641 1.97 -9.72 25.25
C PHE A 641 1.16 -9.52 26.55
N LEU A 642 -0.15 -9.28 26.43
CA LEU A 642 -1.05 -9.13 27.59
C LEU A 642 -1.15 -10.40 28.43
N TRP A 643 -1.08 -11.58 27.79
CA TRP A 643 -1.01 -12.85 28.51
C TRP A 643 0.26 -12.93 29.37
N GLN A 644 1.41 -12.52 28.83
CA GLN A 644 2.66 -12.50 29.59
C GLN A 644 2.64 -11.46 30.71
N LEU A 645 2.09 -10.26 30.47
CA LEU A 645 1.91 -9.24 31.52
C LEU A 645 1.00 -9.73 32.65
N PHE A 646 -0.11 -10.38 32.30
CA PHE A 646 -1.03 -11.00 33.27
C PHE A 646 -0.31 -12.04 34.14
N LYS A 647 0.50 -12.91 33.53
CA LYS A 647 1.30 -13.89 34.26
C LYS A 647 2.33 -13.21 35.17
N ALA A 648 3.10 -12.26 34.65
CA ALA A 648 4.10 -11.52 35.40
C ALA A 648 3.50 -10.79 36.61
N ARG A 649 2.30 -10.21 36.47
CA ARG A 649 1.57 -9.58 37.58
C ARG A 649 1.06 -10.58 38.61
N LYS A 650 0.59 -11.77 38.21
CA LYS A 650 0.22 -12.84 39.16
C LYS A 650 1.42 -13.31 39.98
N GLU A 651 2.58 -13.44 39.35
CA GLU A 651 3.83 -13.86 40.01
C GLU A 651 4.44 -12.76 40.89
N ASN A 652 4.18 -11.48 40.57
CA ASN A 652 4.75 -10.33 41.24
C ASN A 652 3.68 -9.35 41.74
N SER A 653 2.64 -9.86 42.41
CA SER A 653 1.48 -9.07 42.85
C SER A 653 1.85 -7.90 43.76
N HIS A 654 2.95 -8.02 44.52
CA HIS A 654 3.50 -6.97 45.39
C HIS A 654 3.89 -5.69 44.63
N LEU A 655 4.18 -5.76 43.33
CA LEU A 655 4.47 -4.61 42.47
C LEU A 655 3.22 -3.85 42.02
N TYR A 656 2.03 -4.28 42.43
CA TYR A 656 0.76 -3.67 42.05
C TYR A 656 -0.09 -3.29 43.28
N ASP A 657 0.56 -3.23 44.44
CA ASP A 657 -0.05 -2.85 45.70
C ASP A 657 -0.18 -1.33 45.79
N ALA A 658 -1.38 -0.84 45.49
CA ALA A 658 -1.68 0.59 45.43
C ALA A 658 -1.51 1.31 46.77
N GLU A 659 -1.61 0.61 47.90
CA GLU A 659 -1.47 1.21 49.23
C GLU A 659 -0.03 1.65 49.52
N LYS A 660 0.95 1.08 48.80
CA LYS A 660 2.36 1.46 48.91
C LYS A 660 2.72 2.73 48.13
N ALA A 661 1.82 3.24 47.30
CA ALA A 661 2.07 4.42 46.49
C ALA A 661 1.87 5.70 47.33
N SER A 662 2.89 6.55 47.36
CA SER A 662 2.85 7.89 47.94
C SER A 662 2.70 9.00 46.88
N GLY A 663 2.57 8.62 45.60
CA GLY A 663 2.36 9.54 44.49
C GLY A 663 1.87 8.83 43.22
N LYS A 664 1.67 9.62 42.16
CA LYS A 664 1.20 9.16 40.86
C LYS A 664 2.21 9.54 39.78
N LEU A 665 2.42 8.66 38.80
CA LEU A 665 3.19 8.93 37.59
C LEU A 665 2.31 8.67 36.38
N VAL A 666 2.14 9.65 35.49
CA VAL A 666 1.41 9.41 34.25
C VAL A 666 2.36 8.83 33.22
N VAL A 667 2.05 7.66 32.68
CA VAL A 667 2.88 6.97 31.67
C VAL A 667 2.15 6.99 30.33
N ILE A 668 2.67 7.74 29.36
CA ILE A 668 2.04 7.93 28.04
C ILE A 668 2.88 7.24 26.97
N GLY A 669 2.26 6.42 26.13
CA GLY A 669 2.99 5.83 25.00
C GLY A 669 2.27 4.69 24.31
N GLU A 670 3.05 3.94 23.52
CA GLU A 670 2.56 2.74 22.82
C GLU A 670 2.63 1.51 23.74
N SER A 671 2.74 0.30 23.18
CA SER A 671 2.75 -0.98 23.92
C SER A 671 3.67 -1.00 25.14
N HIS A 672 4.85 -0.37 25.11
CA HIS A 672 5.76 -0.37 26.26
C HIS A 672 5.17 0.31 27.50
N SER A 673 4.24 1.27 27.32
CA SER A 673 3.54 1.91 28.43
C SER A 673 2.69 0.91 29.23
N LEU A 674 2.26 -0.20 28.61
CA LEU A 674 1.43 -1.23 29.24
C LEU A 674 2.21 -2.04 30.29
N SER A 675 3.54 -2.12 30.19
CA SER A 675 4.38 -2.81 31.16
C SER A 675 4.45 -2.10 32.51
N ALA A 676 4.39 -0.76 32.51
CA ALA A 676 4.29 0.04 33.74
C ALA A 676 2.86 0.13 34.27
N CYS A 677 1.85 -0.22 33.48
CA CYS A 677 0.45 0.06 33.79
C CYS A 677 0.01 -0.52 35.14
N ASN A 678 -0.46 0.33 36.05
CA ASN A 678 -0.85 -0.01 37.43
C ASN A 678 0.28 -0.51 38.34
N ALA A 679 1.53 -0.55 37.88
CA ALA A 679 2.66 -0.91 38.72
C ALA A 679 2.96 0.20 39.74
N VAL A 680 3.50 -0.22 40.88
CA VAL A 680 3.93 0.62 42.01
C VAL A 680 5.41 0.41 42.22
N PHE A 681 6.20 1.46 42.00
CA PHE A 681 7.66 1.36 41.99
C PHE A 681 8.34 2.67 42.42
N PRO A 682 9.61 2.63 42.84
CA PRO A 682 10.39 3.83 43.14
C PRO A 682 10.62 4.66 41.88
N TRP A 683 10.32 5.96 41.95
CA TRP A 683 10.57 6.91 40.88
C TRP A 683 10.88 8.28 41.46
N GLN A 684 12.07 8.80 41.14
CA GLN A 684 12.56 10.10 41.58
C GLN A 684 12.40 10.33 43.09
N GLY A 685 12.75 9.32 43.89
CA GLY A 685 12.69 9.37 45.35
C GLY A 685 11.29 9.21 45.98
N LYS A 686 10.24 8.89 45.20
CA LYS A 686 8.91 8.57 45.71
C LYS A 686 8.45 7.19 45.24
N MET A 687 7.60 6.52 46.02
CA MET A 687 6.88 5.34 45.54
C MET A 687 5.68 5.81 44.72
N VAL A 688 5.71 5.62 43.42
CA VAL A 688 4.64 6.09 42.52
C VAL A 688 3.80 4.93 42.01
N ARG A 689 2.50 5.16 41.83
CA ARG A 689 1.64 4.31 41.02
C ARG A 689 1.56 4.87 39.60
N ALA A 690 1.86 4.03 38.61
CA ALA A 690 1.77 4.41 37.21
C ALA A 690 0.32 4.38 36.69
N ASP A 691 -0.14 5.52 36.19
CA ASP A 691 -1.41 5.70 35.47
C ASP A 691 -1.13 5.74 33.97
N ASN A 692 -1.61 4.74 33.25
CA ASN A 692 -1.30 4.54 31.85
C ASN A 692 -2.24 5.31 30.92
N LYS A 693 -1.65 6.08 30.00
CA LYS A 693 -2.31 6.70 28.85
C LYS A 693 -1.81 6.07 27.55
N PHE A 694 -2.27 4.86 27.29
CA PHE A 694 -1.93 4.10 26.09
C PHE A 694 -2.53 4.71 24.81
N ILE A 695 -1.68 4.89 23.79
CA ILE A 695 -2.04 5.31 22.43
C ILE A 695 -1.55 4.24 21.46
N VAL A 696 -2.47 3.58 20.76
CA VAL A 696 -2.12 2.47 19.86
C VAL A 696 -1.25 2.99 18.72
N GLY A 697 -0.04 2.45 18.58
CA GLY A 697 0.80 2.64 17.39
C GLY A 697 1.46 4.01 17.25
N ILE A 698 1.41 4.87 18.28
CA ILE A 698 2.12 6.15 18.25
C ILE A 698 3.64 5.95 18.07
N LYS A 699 4.25 6.91 17.37
CA LYS A 699 5.65 6.91 16.94
C LYS A 699 6.22 8.30 17.10
N MET A 700 7.54 8.42 17.24
CA MET A 700 8.22 9.72 17.19
C MET A 700 7.98 10.40 15.85
N PHE A 701 7.98 9.64 14.74
CA PHE A 701 7.70 10.17 13.40
C PHE A 701 6.35 10.90 13.30
N HIS A 702 5.31 10.40 13.99
CA HIS A 702 3.99 11.04 14.00
C HIS A 702 4.00 12.44 14.65
N LEU A 703 4.97 12.71 15.50
CA LEU A 703 5.08 13.94 16.29
C LEU A 703 6.05 14.93 15.61
N TYR A 704 6.98 14.41 14.81
CA TYR A 704 7.78 15.18 13.87
C TYR A 704 6.95 15.86 12.78
N ASN A 705 5.91 15.18 12.26
CA ASN A 705 4.94 15.76 11.31
C ASN A 705 3.49 15.69 11.84
N PRO A 706 3.11 16.56 12.78
CA PRO A 706 1.88 16.41 13.54
C PRO A 706 0.61 16.74 12.76
N GLN A 707 0.68 17.56 11.70
CA GLN A 707 -0.49 18.03 10.96
C GLN A 707 -1.21 16.92 10.18
N SER A 708 -0.52 15.84 9.85
CA SER A 708 -1.04 14.70 9.08
C SER A 708 -1.33 13.45 9.94
N SER A 709 -1.31 13.57 11.27
CA SER A 709 -1.34 12.42 12.18
C SER A 709 -2.37 12.54 13.30
N HIS A 710 -3.40 11.67 13.26
CA HIS A 710 -4.34 11.51 14.37
C HIS A 710 -3.67 11.06 15.69
N HIS A 711 -2.50 10.43 15.64
CA HIS A 711 -1.74 10.07 16.85
C HIS A 711 -1.23 11.32 17.59
N ALA A 712 -0.84 12.36 16.85
CA ALA A 712 -0.43 13.64 17.44
C ALA A 712 -1.63 14.31 18.14
N SER A 713 -2.81 14.28 17.51
CA SER A 713 -4.07 14.76 18.11
C SER A 713 -4.46 13.97 19.36
N LEU A 714 -4.31 12.64 19.34
CA LEU A 714 -4.54 11.78 20.52
C LEU A 714 -3.58 12.11 21.66
N LEU A 715 -2.29 12.31 21.35
CA LEU A 715 -1.32 12.72 22.35
C LEU A 715 -1.68 14.08 22.94
N ALA A 716 -1.97 15.07 22.09
CA ALA A 716 -2.39 16.40 22.53
C ALA A 716 -3.65 16.35 23.42
N ALA A 717 -4.61 15.47 23.11
CA ALA A 717 -5.79 15.27 23.96
C ALA A 717 -5.42 14.76 25.36
N HIS A 718 -4.52 13.77 25.46
CA HIS A 718 -4.02 13.30 26.77
C HIS A 718 -3.26 14.39 27.52
N LEU A 719 -2.41 15.16 26.83
CA LEU A 719 -1.62 16.24 27.45
C LEU A 719 -2.53 17.33 28.06
N LYS A 720 -3.64 17.66 27.38
CA LYS A 720 -4.64 18.63 27.85
C LYS A 720 -5.35 18.20 29.14
N GLU A 721 -5.48 16.90 29.41
CA GLU A 721 -6.13 16.38 30.61
C GLU A 721 -5.19 16.29 31.82
N LEU A 722 -3.89 16.55 31.65
CA LEU A 722 -2.93 16.47 32.73
C LEU A 722 -3.12 17.62 33.73
N GLN A 723 -3.66 17.28 34.91
CA GLN A 723 -3.85 18.18 36.03
C GLN A 723 -2.57 18.34 36.87
N ASP A 724 -2.37 19.53 37.43
CA ASP A 724 -1.29 19.89 38.38
C ASP A 724 0.14 19.59 37.86
N ASP A 725 1.15 19.60 38.73
CA ASP A 725 2.54 19.25 38.38
C ASP A 725 2.82 17.73 38.44
N THR A 726 1.80 16.88 38.19
CA THR A 726 1.94 15.42 38.21
C THR A 726 3.05 14.98 37.25
N PRO A 727 4.04 14.16 37.68
CA PRO A 727 5.15 13.75 36.81
C PRO A 727 4.66 12.86 35.65
N VAL A 728 5.36 12.96 34.51
CA VAL A 728 5.02 12.25 33.28
C VAL A 728 6.23 11.49 32.73
N LEU A 729 6.01 10.24 32.32
CA LEU A 729 6.98 9.42 31.61
C LEU A 729 6.43 9.07 30.21
N PHE A 730 7.19 9.40 29.16
CA PHE A 730 6.85 9.03 27.79
C PHE A 730 7.63 7.79 27.34
N THR A 731 6.91 6.78 26.83
CA THR A 731 7.47 5.52 26.34
C THR A 731 7.19 5.35 24.84
N ILE A 732 7.63 6.31 24.02
CA ILE A 732 7.38 6.36 22.58
C ILE A 732 8.72 6.19 21.85
N GLY A 733 8.73 5.35 20.81
CA GLY A 733 9.85 5.28 19.88
C GLY A 733 10.34 3.88 19.52
N GLU A 734 9.94 2.83 20.26
CA GLU A 734 10.42 1.48 19.94
C GLU A 734 9.95 1.04 18.55
N ILE A 735 8.73 1.40 18.15
CA ILE A 735 8.19 1.08 16.82
C ILE A 735 9.00 1.77 15.70
N ASP A 736 9.52 2.97 15.94
CA ASP A 736 10.40 3.70 15.01
C ASP A 736 11.76 3.00 14.81
N CYS A 737 12.09 2.08 15.70
CA CYS A 737 13.37 1.39 15.77
C CYS A 737 13.29 -0.09 15.38
N ARG A 738 12.18 -0.56 14.79
CA ARG A 738 12.02 -1.94 14.32
C ARG A 738 12.67 -2.15 12.95
N PRO A 739 13.19 -3.35 12.62
CA PRO A 739 13.89 -3.56 11.36
C PRO A 739 12.98 -3.56 10.11
N ASP A 740 11.67 -3.80 10.26
CA ASP A 740 10.69 -3.80 9.17
C ASP A 740 9.85 -2.52 9.06
N GLU A 741 10.16 -1.50 9.86
CA GLU A 741 9.46 -0.22 9.92
C GLU A 741 10.40 0.91 10.37
N GLY A 742 9.91 2.15 10.49
CA GLY A 742 10.67 3.24 11.10
C GLY A 742 11.95 3.66 10.36
N PHE A 743 12.94 4.14 11.11
CA PHE A 743 14.18 4.74 10.60
C PHE A 743 14.92 3.82 9.63
N TRP A 744 15.08 2.55 10.01
CA TRP A 744 15.81 1.58 9.20
C TRP A 744 15.16 1.41 7.83
N ARG A 745 13.84 1.24 7.79
CA ARG A 745 13.11 1.04 6.54
C ARG A 745 13.16 2.27 5.63
N VAL A 746 13.15 3.49 6.20
CA VAL A 746 13.26 4.73 5.42
C VAL A 746 14.63 4.79 4.73
N ALA A 747 15.72 4.57 5.49
CA ALA A 747 17.08 4.58 4.93
C ALA A 747 17.35 3.45 3.92
N GLN A 748 16.64 2.32 4.03
CA GLN A 748 16.73 1.26 3.03
C GLN A 748 16.00 1.59 1.72
N LYS A 749 14.92 2.37 1.79
CA LYS A 749 14.18 2.81 0.59
C LYS A 749 14.89 3.90 -0.18
N ASP A 750 15.54 4.82 0.52
CA ASP A 750 16.25 5.94 -0.07
C ASP A 750 17.67 6.04 0.50
N LYS A 751 18.64 5.64 -0.32
CA LYS A 751 20.07 5.63 0.05
C LYS A 751 20.69 7.02 0.11
N SER A 752 19.99 8.06 -0.36
CA SER A 752 20.44 9.45 -0.22
C SER A 752 20.16 10.03 1.17
N VAL A 753 19.29 9.39 1.96
CA VAL A 753 18.93 9.86 3.30
C VAL A 753 20.10 9.65 4.26
N ASN A 754 20.57 10.75 4.86
CA ASN A 754 21.53 10.70 5.95
C ASN A 754 20.83 10.27 7.25
N MET A 755 21.26 9.14 7.82
CA MET A 755 20.63 8.55 9.00
C MET A 755 20.70 9.45 10.24
N ASP A 756 21.85 10.08 10.50
CA ASP A 756 22.01 10.97 11.66
C ASP A 756 21.08 12.19 11.56
N THR A 757 21.03 12.81 10.38
CA THR A 757 20.12 13.94 10.12
C THR A 757 18.66 13.55 10.31
N LEU A 758 18.26 12.36 9.80
CA LEU A 758 16.89 11.86 9.95
C LEU A 758 16.54 11.62 11.43
N VAL A 759 17.40 10.91 12.17
CA VAL A 759 17.19 10.60 13.58
C VAL A 759 17.08 11.88 14.40
N ARG A 760 18.02 12.82 14.25
CA ARG A 760 18.00 14.11 14.95
C ARG A 760 16.75 14.92 14.62
N GLY A 761 16.38 15.00 13.35
CA GLY A 761 15.16 15.70 12.93
C GLY A 761 13.91 15.15 13.60
N VAL A 762 13.73 13.82 13.57
CA VAL A 762 12.54 13.16 14.14
C VAL A 762 12.52 13.27 15.67
N VAL A 763 13.65 13.03 16.35
CA VAL A 763 13.73 13.12 17.82
C VAL A 763 13.46 14.56 18.28
N LYS A 764 14.07 15.55 17.63
CA LYS A 764 13.83 16.97 17.94
C LYS A 764 12.37 17.37 17.73
N GLY A 765 11.75 16.92 16.63
CA GLY A 765 10.33 17.13 16.39
C GLY A 765 9.44 16.50 17.46
N TYR A 766 9.79 15.29 17.91
CA TYR A 766 9.10 14.61 19.00
C TYR A 766 9.19 15.37 20.33
N ILE A 767 10.39 15.74 20.77
CA ILE A 767 10.61 16.49 22.01
C ILE A 767 9.93 17.87 21.95
N GLY A 768 10.12 18.60 20.85
CA GLY A 768 9.50 19.90 20.64
C GLY A 768 7.97 19.85 20.60
N PHE A 769 7.39 18.75 20.10
CA PHE A 769 5.93 18.54 20.17
C PHE A 769 5.46 18.41 21.61
N ILE A 770 6.14 17.63 22.46
CA ILE A 770 5.80 17.50 23.87
C ILE A 770 5.90 18.86 24.56
N GLU A 771 7.04 19.53 24.42
CA GLU A 771 7.31 20.82 25.06
C GLU A 771 6.22 21.85 24.73
N LYS A 772 5.84 21.94 23.46
CA LYS A 772 4.82 22.88 22.99
C LYS A 772 3.42 22.61 23.54
N ASN A 773 3.08 21.34 23.81
CA ASN A 773 1.70 20.93 24.08
C ASN A 773 1.47 20.49 25.54
N ILE A 774 2.51 20.26 26.33
CA ILE A 774 2.38 19.84 27.72
C ILE A 774 2.13 21.05 28.62
N PRO A 775 1.07 21.05 29.45
CA PRO A 775 0.87 22.12 30.42
C PRO A 775 1.94 22.05 31.51
N HIS A 776 2.30 23.22 32.07
CA HIS A 776 3.29 23.35 33.15
C HIS A 776 4.68 22.77 32.80
N ALA A 777 5.09 22.85 31.53
CA ALA A 777 6.37 22.29 31.05
C ALA A 777 7.59 22.70 31.89
N ASN A 778 7.58 23.90 32.50
CA ASN A 778 8.69 24.44 33.29
C ASN A 778 8.73 23.94 34.74
N THR A 779 7.61 23.47 35.29
CA THR A 779 7.49 23.07 36.71
C THR A 779 7.25 21.59 36.88
N ARG A 780 6.68 20.93 35.86
CA ARG A 780 6.39 19.51 35.85
C ARG A 780 7.64 18.67 35.60
N SER A 781 7.78 17.57 36.34
CA SER A 781 8.81 16.57 36.04
C SER A 781 8.43 15.76 34.80
N ILE A 782 9.20 15.94 33.72
CA ILE A 782 9.03 15.26 32.44
C ILE A 782 10.16 14.25 32.26
N SER A 783 9.82 13.04 31.82
CA SER A 783 10.77 11.96 31.58
C SER A 783 10.56 11.30 30.22
N ILE A 784 11.66 10.99 29.53
CA ILE A 784 11.65 10.28 28.23
C ILE A 784 12.34 8.93 28.40
N GLN A 785 11.66 7.87 27.98
CA GLN A 785 12.22 6.52 27.99
C GLN A 785 13.03 6.25 26.72
N GLY A 786 14.25 5.74 26.90
CA GLY A 786 15.05 5.20 25.81
C GLY A 786 14.45 3.93 25.18
N ILE A 787 15.06 3.50 24.08
CA ILE A 787 14.65 2.32 23.32
C ILE A 787 15.42 1.11 23.84
N PRO A 788 14.76 -0.01 24.21
CA PRO A 788 15.45 -1.17 24.73
C PRO A 788 16.34 -1.84 23.68
N ALA A 789 17.38 -2.55 24.14
CA ALA A 789 18.21 -3.37 23.27
C ALA A 789 17.40 -4.54 22.67
N PRO A 790 17.63 -4.92 21.41
CA PRO A 790 16.76 -5.85 20.70
C PRO A 790 16.91 -7.28 21.23
N GLN A 791 15.78 -7.95 21.50
CA GLN A 791 15.74 -9.40 21.80
C GLN A 791 15.21 -10.24 20.63
N TYR A 792 14.56 -9.60 19.65
CA TYR A 792 14.04 -10.26 18.47
C TYR A 792 15.15 -10.71 17.51
N ASN A 793 14.85 -11.75 16.73
CA ASN A 793 15.82 -12.32 15.79
C ASN A 793 16.03 -11.42 14.57
N LEU A 794 17.22 -10.85 14.43
CA LEU A 794 17.67 -10.04 13.30
C LEU A 794 18.04 -10.88 12.06
N GLU A 795 17.92 -12.21 12.09
CA GLU A 795 18.13 -13.13 10.96
C GLU A 795 16.82 -13.56 10.26
N SER A 796 15.67 -13.02 10.66
CA SER A 796 14.35 -13.43 10.13
C SER A 796 14.03 -12.84 8.75
N TYR A 797 12.88 -13.15 8.12
CA TYR A 797 12.45 -12.50 6.86
C TYR A 797 12.27 -10.97 6.97
N LYS A 798 12.33 -10.43 8.20
CA LYS A 798 12.33 -9.01 8.53
C LYS A 798 13.72 -8.51 8.95
N ALA A 799 14.76 -9.28 8.68
CA ALA A 799 16.14 -8.95 8.99
C ALA A 799 16.51 -7.58 8.40
N PRO A 800 17.29 -6.77 9.12
CA PRO A 800 17.81 -5.52 8.57
C PRO A 800 18.79 -5.74 7.41
N GLY A 801 19.28 -6.97 7.20
CA GLY A 801 20.29 -7.31 6.19
C GLY A 801 21.71 -7.00 6.70
N ASN A 802 21.94 -5.76 7.13
CA ASN A 802 23.16 -5.35 7.84
C ASN A 802 22.86 -5.14 9.33
N GLU A 803 23.18 -6.15 10.13
CA GLU A 803 22.92 -6.17 11.57
C GLU A 803 23.74 -5.12 12.33
N ALA A 804 25.03 -4.99 12.01
CA ALA A 804 25.93 -4.08 12.70
C ALA A 804 25.50 -2.61 12.54
N GLU A 805 25.11 -2.22 11.32
CA GLU A 805 24.57 -0.88 11.06
C GLU A 805 23.23 -0.64 11.76
N PHE A 806 22.37 -1.67 11.85
CA PHE A 806 21.10 -1.56 12.57
C PHE A 806 21.30 -1.40 14.08
N LEU A 807 22.23 -2.16 14.68
CA LEU A 807 22.59 -1.98 16.09
C LEU A 807 23.24 -0.61 16.35
N ALA A 808 24.03 -0.10 15.40
CA ALA A 808 24.56 1.25 15.46
C ALA A 808 23.45 2.32 15.40
N LEU A 809 22.41 2.12 14.58
CA LEU A 809 21.22 2.97 14.57
C LEU A 809 20.53 3.00 15.94
N LEU A 810 20.32 1.85 16.59
CA LEU A 810 19.68 1.80 17.92
C LEU A 810 20.50 2.56 18.98
N LYS A 811 21.83 2.47 18.92
CA LYS A 811 22.73 3.26 19.77
C LYS A 811 22.58 4.75 19.48
N LEU A 812 22.57 5.14 18.20
CA LEU A 812 22.42 6.52 17.77
C LEU A 812 21.09 7.13 18.23
N VAL A 813 19.96 6.43 18.04
CA VAL A 813 18.64 6.92 18.47
C VAL A 813 18.61 7.14 19.98
N ASN A 814 19.13 6.20 20.79
CA ASN A 814 19.20 6.37 22.24
C ASN A 814 20.13 7.52 22.66
N GLN A 815 21.27 7.68 21.99
CA GLN A 815 22.18 8.80 22.23
C GLN A 815 21.49 10.14 21.96
N VAL A 816 20.84 10.28 20.80
CA VAL A 816 20.16 11.53 20.43
C VAL A 816 18.97 11.81 21.34
N LEU A 817 18.17 10.78 21.69
CA LEU A 817 17.09 10.93 22.69
C LEU A 817 17.63 11.43 24.02
N LYS A 818 18.75 10.87 24.50
CA LYS A 818 19.40 11.29 25.74
C LYS A 818 19.89 12.74 25.65
N GLU A 819 20.61 13.08 24.59
CA GLU A 819 21.13 14.44 24.35
C GLU A 819 19.99 15.47 24.37
N GLU A 820 18.97 15.28 23.56
CA GLU A 820 17.83 16.20 23.46
C GLU A 820 17.04 16.25 24.77
N THR A 821 16.78 15.11 25.43
CA THR A 821 16.04 15.08 26.71
C THR A 821 16.77 15.89 27.79
N LEU A 822 18.08 15.69 27.94
CA LEU A 822 18.87 16.38 28.96
C LEU A 822 19.04 17.88 28.64
N GLN A 823 19.11 18.25 27.36
CA GLN A 823 19.15 19.67 26.95
C GLN A 823 17.89 20.44 27.36
N HIS A 824 16.75 19.78 27.46
CA HIS A 824 15.49 20.36 27.96
C HIS A 824 15.35 20.27 29.51
N HIS A 825 16.41 19.89 30.24
CA HIS A 825 16.38 19.65 31.69
C HIS A 825 15.34 18.60 32.13
N TRP A 826 15.03 17.66 31.25
CA TRP A 826 14.14 16.54 31.53
C TRP A 826 14.94 15.31 31.97
N THR A 827 14.25 14.31 32.52
CA THR A 827 14.88 13.06 32.94
C THR A 827 14.90 12.04 31.80
N PHE A 828 16.07 11.52 31.45
CA PHE A 828 16.19 10.42 30.50
C PHE A 828 16.26 9.08 31.23
N LEU A 829 15.33 8.17 30.95
CA LEU A 829 15.34 6.80 31.48
C LEU A 829 16.11 5.89 30.51
N ASP A 830 17.34 5.54 30.86
CA ASP A 830 18.28 4.81 30.00
C ASP A 830 18.02 3.29 30.00
N VAL A 831 16.88 2.91 29.40
CA VAL A 831 16.48 1.49 29.26
C VAL A 831 17.47 0.73 28.38
N TYR A 832 18.10 1.38 27.42
CA TYR A 832 19.10 0.76 26.57
C TYR A 832 20.30 0.29 27.41
N ALA A 833 20.86 1.16 28.27
CA ALA A 833 21.94 0.78 29.17
C ALA A 833 21.54 -0.36 30.13
N ALA A 834 20.30 -0.37 30.61
CA ALA A 834 19.81 -1.44 31.48
C ALA A 834 19.69 -2.80 30.76
N THR A 835 19.42 -2.78 29.45
CA THR A 835 19.05 -3.98 28.69
C THR A 835 20.14 -4.48 27.76
N VAL A 836 21.15 -3.68 27.42
CA VAL A 836 22.17 -4.06 26.45
C VAL A 836 23.24 -5.00 27.04
N ASP A 837 23.74 -5.93 26.23
CA ASP A 837 24.91 -6.76 26.50
C ASP A 837 26.15 -6.24 25.75
N ALA A 838 27.28 -6.94 25.86
CA ALA A 838 28.54 -6.54 25.21
C ALA A 838 28.46 -6.54 23.66
N ALA A 839 27.52 -7.29 23.07
CA ALA A 839 27.33 -7.40 21.63
C ALA A 839 26.32 -6.38 21.07
N GLY A 840 25.65 -5.60 21.93
CA GLY A 840 24.60 -4.66 21.52
C GLY A 840 23.19 -5.26 21.52
N TYR A 841 23.03 -6.48 22.04
CA TYR A 841 21.78 -7.21 22.14
C TYR A 841 21.15 -7.11 23.52
N SER A 842 19.91 -7.57 23.65
CA SER A 842 19.28 -7.75 24.96
C SER A 842 20.05 -8.75 25.82
N ASN A 843 20.37 -8.34 27.05
CA ASN A 843 20.85 -9.18 28.15
C ASN A 843 19.78 -10.15 28.70
N ARG A 844 18.55 -10.08 28.17
CA ARG A 844 17.39 -10.94 28.48
C ARG A 844 16.88 -10.87 29.91
N ARG A 845 17.41 -9.97 30.75
CA ARG A 845 16.98 -9.80 32.15
C ARG A 845 15.65 -9.04 32.24
N TRP A 846 15.45 -8.06 31.37
CA TRP A 846 14.40 -7.05 31.52
C TRP A 846 13.26 -7.14 30.51
N HIS A 847 13.18 -8.23 29.77
CA HIS A 847 12.18 -8.42 28.72
C HIS A 847 11.14 -9.45 29.14
N VAL A 848 9.88 -9.20 28.79
CA VAL A 848 8.78 -10.14 29.01
C VAL A 848 8.46 -10.96 27.75
N ASP A 849 8.82 -10.44 26.58
CA ASP A 849 8.85 -11.18 25.32
C ASP A 849 10.00 -10.68 24.41
N ALA A 850 9.97 -10.99 23.11
CA ALA A 850 11.03 -10.60 22.19
C ALA A 850 11.13 -9.09 21.91
N ASN A 851 10.12 -8.28 22.25
CA ASN A 851 10.05 -6.85 21.93
C ASN A 851 9.81 -5.97 23.15
N HIS A 852 9.10 -6.45 24.17
CA HIS A 852 8.61 -5.62 25.26
C HIS A 852 9.38 -5.81 26.57
N ILE A 853 9.55 -4.70 27.29
CA ILE A 853 10.12 -4.66 28.64
C ILE A 853 9.17 -5.27 29.67
N SER A 854 9.74 -5.95 30.66
CA SER A 854 9.04 -6.55 31.80
C SER A 854 8.66 -5.50 32.84
N PRO A 855 7.50 -5.62 33.51
CA PRO A 855 7.17 -4.80 34.68
C PRO A 855 8.25 -4.78 35.76
N LEU A 856 9.05 -5.85 35.87
CA LEU A 856 10.16 -5.96 36.82
C LEU A 856 11.22 -4.87 36.63
N PHE A 857 11.43 -4.39 35.40
CA PHE A 857 12.39 -3.31 35.13
C PHE A 857 12.06 -2.05 35.92
N TYR A 858 10.77 -1.72 36.06
CA TYR A 858 10.35 -0.49 36.75
C TYR A 858 10.70 -0.50 38.23
N ALA A 859 10.85 -1.66 38.87
CA ALA A 859 11.33 -1.74 40.25
C ALA A 859 12.76 -1.22 40.42
N GLU A 860 13.59 -1.24 39.37
CA GLU A 860 14.96 -0.73 39.35
C GLU A 860 15.12 0.52 38.46
N ALA A 861 14.04 1.04 37.87
CA ALA A 861 14.12 2.09 36.84
C ALA A 861 14.74 3.40 37.34
N ASP A 862 14.56 3.76 38.62
CA ASP A 862 15.16 4.98 39.18
C ASP A 862 16.71 4.96 39.13
N SER A 863 17.33 3.77 39.19
CA SER A 863 18.79 3.64 39.08
C SER A 863 19.34 3.92 37.68
N PHE A 864 18.47 3.92 36.67
CA PHE A 864 18.79 4.22 35.28
C PHE A 864 18.25 5.58 34.83
N ALA A 865 17.72 6.38 35.75
CA ALA A 865 17.21 7.72 35.48
C ALA A 865 18.35 8.75 35.53
N LEU A 866 18.59 9.41 34.40
CA LEU A 866 19.62 10.45 34.24
C LEU A 866 18.92 11.82 34.23
N LYS A 867 19.31 12.71 35.15
CA LYS A 867 18.75 14.07 35.26
C LYS A 867 19.60 15.07 34.47
N GLY A 868 18.94 15.92 33.68
CA GLY A 868 19.56 17.03 32.93
C GLY A 868 19.63 18.33 33.71
#